data_AF-A0A6D2IUT3-F1
#
_entry.id   AF-A0A6D2IUT3-F1
#
_cell.length_a   1.000
_cell.length_b   1.000
_cell.length_c   1.000
_cell.angle_alpha   90.00
_cell.angle_beta   90.00
_cell.angle_gamma   90.00
#
_symmetry.space_group_name_H-M   'P 1'
#
loop_
_entity.id
_entity.type
_entity.pdbx_description
1 polymer ?
#
loop_
_entity_poly.entity_id
_entity_poly.type
_entity_poly.pdbx_seq_one_letter_code
_entity_poly.pdbx_strand_id
1 'polypeptide(L)'
;MSTSRNTHWCHRCQRAVRLHGQDPVCSYCGGGFVEELDISQATPFDMFRAHRDVVDRDPTLDLMGAFSALMRNRLAERSQDRDIIRGRTISSSGPENFPSLAPLLIFGGQVPYRLSGDNAVEALFSGGSPGIGITRGNTGDYFFGPGLEELFEQLSAGTSRRGPPPAPRSSIDALPTIKIAQRHLGSSDSNCPVCKDEFELGAEAKQMPCNHIYHSDCIVPWLVQHNSCPVCRQELPSGRGSSSSQNRTTTTRNYRSSSSGNSTSRESSNSERRNPFSSLWPFRSSSSSSSTQNRGGGSRNSDSADENHNYHHQQQQQQSHMDLRLEQAKGMMNLGSLSLSTTKSSKPMVNLSFWIPYFTHWGQSLLVCGSAPGLGSGTVKKGLLLKPSQQEDQLVWSGSVSVPPGFSCDYCYYVVDDSKNVLRSEFGMKRNLVVPETLTGGESVQLRDLWQSGDQALPFRSAFKDVIFRNTSDVKVEKPLGVFENKSEQDDSVVVQFKICCPDVGEGTSVYVLGTSGKLGKWKIENGLRLNYVGDSIYCKVQKEGNIGFESGGNRELSLHSTSSKQEFIVMSDGLFREIPWRGAGVAVPMFSVRSEDDVGVGEFLDLKLLVDWSVDSGLHLVQLLPVNDTSVHKMWWDSYPYSSLSVFALHPLYLRVQALSERLPEGIKEDIEVAKKQLDQKDVDYEATMETKLSVAKKIFDLEKDQTLESSSFQKFFSENEAWLKPYAAFCFLRDFFETSDHSQWGTFSDYTKDKLEKLTSKDSLHYDTICFHYYIQYHLHVQLSEASEYARKKGVVLKGDLPIGVDKNSVDTWVNRNLFRMNTSTGAPPDYFDKNGQNWGFPTYNWEEMSKDNYGWWRARLSQMGKYFTAYRIDHILGFFRIWELPAHAMTGLVGKFRPSIPLSQEELEKEGIWDFDRLTKPYVQRKFLEEKFGDFWPFIASNFFIETQKDLYEFKEDCNTEKKIAAKLKSLAEKSLLLENEDKVRRDVIDIIRNVVLIKDPEEARKFYPRFNLEDTSSFQDLDDHSKNVLKRLYYDYYFQRQEDLWRKNALKTLPALLNSSNMLACGEDLGLIPSCVHPVMQELALVGLRIQRMPSDSDVEFGIPSNYDYMTVCAPSCHDCSTLRAWWEEDEERRQRYFKEVIGADEIPPSQCVPEITHFILRQHVEAPSMWAIFPLQDMLALKDEYTTRPATEETINDPTNPKHYWRYRVHVTLDSLMKDTDLKSTIKNLVSSSGRSVPAGEDNNNKKQES
;
A
#
# COMPACT_ATOMS: atom_id res chain seq x y z
N MET A 1 -16.08 21.04 -46.90
CA MET A 1 -14.87 20.29 -47.32
C MET A 1 -15.07 18.84 -46.91
N SER A 2 -14.57 17.86 -47.67
CA SER A 2 -14.91 16.44 -47.48
C SER A 2 -14.35 15.87 -46.17
N THR A 3 -15.19 15.19 -45.40
CA THR A 3 -14.86 14.52 -44.13
C THR A 3 -13.79 13.44 -44.31
N SER A 4 -12.69 13.54 -43.56
CA SER A 4 -11.56 12.61 -43.59
C SER A 4 -11.79 11.38 -42.70
N ARG A 5 -12.54 10.39 -43.19
CA ARG A 5 -12.73 9.11 -42.48
C ARG A 5 -11.68 8.07 -42.86
N ASN A 6 -11.30 7.22 -41.90
CA ASN A 6 -10.56 5.99 -42.18
C ASN A 6 -11.49 4.99 -42.87
N THR A 7 -11.02 4.35 -43.95
CA THR A 7 -11.87 3.49 -44.79
C THR A 7 -11.58 2.00 -44.67
N HIS A 8 -10.43 1.61 -44.11
CA HIS A 8 -10.00 0.20 -44.06
C HIS A 8 -9.47 -0.20 -42.68
N TRP A 9 -9.60 -1.46 -42.30
CA TRP A 9 -8.96 -2.08 -41.15
C TRP A 9 -7.67 -2.79 -41.58
N CYS A 10 -6.53 -2.50 -40.95
CA CYS A 10 -5.30 -3.24 -41.18
C CYS A 10 -5.13 -4.33 -40.14
N HIS A 11 -5.31 -5.59 -40.55
CA HIS A 11 -5.12 -6.77 -39.70
C HIS A 11 -3.70 -6.90 -39.12
N ARG A 12 -2.68 -6.41 -39.84
CA ARG A 12 -1.28 -6.41 -39.37
C ARG A 12 -0.98 -5.34 -38.30
N CYS A 13 -1.75 -4.24 -38.27
CA CYS A 13 -1.61 -3.19 -37.25
C CYS A 13 -2.74 -3.18 -36.21
N GLN A 14 -3.76 -4.05 -36.39
CA GLN A 14 -4.99 -4.09 -35.59
C GLN A 14 -5.62 -2.71 -35.37
N ARG A 15 -5.66 -1.88 -36.42
CA ARG A 15 -6.26 -0.54 -36.39
C ARG A 15 -6.88 -0.17 -37.72
N ALA A 16 -7.82 0.77 -37.67
CA ALA A 16 -8.29 1.47 -38.86
C ALA A 16 -7.13 2.30 -39.47
N VAL A 17 -7.04 2.29 -40.80
CA VAL A 17 -6.02 2.97 -41.60
C VAL A 17 -6.64 3.60 -42.84
N ARG A 18 -5.94 4.60 -43.37
CA ARG A 18 -6.25 5.20 -44.66
C ARG A 18 -5.24 4.71 -45.70
N LEU A 19 -5.72 4.27 -46.85
CA LEU A 19 -4.87 3.89 -47.98
C LEU A 19 -4.38 5.16 -48.70
N HIS A 20 -3.14 5.16 -49.16
CA HIS A 20 -2.55 6.21 -49.99
C HIS A 20 -2.09 5.61 -51.32
N GLY A 21 -2.84 5.88 -52.39
CA GLY A 21 -2.60 5.31 -53.72
C GLY A 21 -3.80 4.48 -54.21
N GLN A 22 -3.62 3.78 -55.34
CA GLN A 22 -4.61 2.85 -55.88
C GLN A 22 -4.45 1.41 -55.34
N ASP A 23 -3.33 1.12 -54.66
CA ASP A 23 -3.05 -0.21 -54.10
C ASP A 23 -3.54 -0.33 -52.64
N PRO A 24 -4.10 -1.48 -52.24
CA PRO A 24 -4.63 -1.73 -50.90
C PRO A 24 -3.50 -1.99 -49.88
N VAL A 25 -2.68 -0.98 -49.63
CA VAL A 25 -1.50 -1.07 -48.74
C VAL A 25 -1.65 -0.13 -47.55
N CYS A 26 -1.49 -0.68 -46.34
CA CYS A 26 -1.51 0.06 -45.09
C CYS A 26 -0.43 1.15 -45.03
N SER A 27 -0.86 2.41 -44.84
CA SER A 27 -0.02 3.60 -44.75
C SER A 27 1.00 3.60 -43.60
N TYR A 28 0.81 2.75 -42.58
CA TYR A 28 1.70 2.67 -41.42
C TYR A 28 2.72 1.53 -41.47
N CYS A 29 2.42 0.42 -42.16
CA CYS A 29 3.29 -0.77 -42.15
C CYS A 29 3.63 -1.33 -43.53
N GLY A 30 3.21 -0.68 -44.62
CA GLY A 30 3.43 -1.16 -45.98
C GLY A 30 2.82 -2.54 -46.28
N GLY A 31 1.84 -2.98 -45.48
CA GLY A 31 1.25 -4.31 -45.57
C GLY A 31 -0.05 -4.33 -46.36
N GLY A 32 -0.18 -5.28 -47.29
CA GLY A 32 -1.37 -5.44 -48.15
C GLY A 32 -2.56 -6.17 -47.52
N PHE A 33 -2.55 -6.40 -46.20
CA PHE A 33 -3.60 -7.14 -45.50
C PHE A 33 -4.54 -6.14 -44.80
N VAL A 34 -5.45 -5.60 -45.60
CA VAL A 34 -6.41 -4.55 -45.25
C VAL A 34 -7.82 -4.91 -45.74
N GLU A 35 -8.85 -4.54 -44.99
CA GLU A 35 -10.26 -4.87 -45.23
C GLU A 35 -11.12 -3.60 -45.18
N GLU A 36 -12.15 -3.46 -46.02
CA GLU A 36 -12.98 -2.24 -46.08
C GLU A 36 -14.01 -2.19 -44.93
N LEU A 37 -14.21 -1.02 -44.32
CA LEU A 37 -15.11 -0.82 -43.17
C LEU A 37 -16.46 -0.23 -43.60
N ASP A 38 -17.51 -1.05 -43.55
CA ASP A 38 -18.89 -0.65 -43.87
C ASP A 38 -19.59 -0.05 -42.62
N ILE A 39 -20.11 1.18 -42.70
CA ILE A 39 -20.60 1.94 -41.53
C ILE A 39 -21.99 2.52 -41.78
N SER A 40 -23.00 1.91 -41.15
CA SER A 40 -24.38 2.42 -41.07
C SER A 40 -24.65 3.23 -39.79
N GLN A 41 -25.74 4.00 -39.77
CA GLN A 41 -26.03 5.00 -38.73
C GLN A 41 -26.85 4.42 -37.57
N ALA A 42 -26.18 3.79 -36.58
CA ALA A 42 -26.79 3.37 -35.32
C ALA A 42 -26.10 4.04 -34.11
N THR A 43 -26.83 4.26 -33.02
CA THR A 43 -26.23 4.71 -31.75
C THR A 43 -25.60 3.53 -31.00
N PRO A 44 -24.55 3.74 -30.18
CA PRO A 44 -24.01 2.68 -29.33
C PRO A 44 -25.08 2.01 -28.45
N PHE A 45 -25.98 2.82 -27.87
CA PHE A 45 -26.96 2.36 -26.89
C PHE A 45 -28.04 1.45 -27.50
N ASP A 46 -28.50 1.77 -28.72
CA ASP A 46 -29.46 0.93 -29.45
C ASP A 46 -28.88 -0.44 -29.82
N MET A 47 -27.59 -0.50 -30.17
CA MET A 47 -26.91 -1.77 -30.51
C MET A 47 -26.70 -2.68 -29.29
N PHE A 48 -26.49 -2.12 -28.09
CA PHE A 48 -26.41 -2.91 -26.86
C PHE A 48 -27.75 -3.58 -26.52
N ARG A 49 -28.88 -2.88 -26.71
CA ARG A 49 -30.21 -3.41 -26.42
C ARG A 49 -30.55 -4.62 -27.29
N ALA A 50 -30.25 -4.53 -28.59
CA ALA A 50 -30.50 -5.61 -29.54
C ALA A 50 -29.69 -6.90 -29.26
N HIS A 51 -28.58 -6.83 -28.53
CA HIS A 51 -27.73 -8.00 -28.26
C HIS A 51 -28.30 -8.93 -27.17
N ARG A 52 -29.13 -8.41 -26.25
CA ARG A 52 -29.73 -9.24 -25.18
C ARG A 52 -30.80 -10.20 -25.72
N ASP A 53 -31.46 -9.83 -26.82
CA ASP A 53 -32.54 -10.59 -27.45
C ASP A 53 -32.05 -11.67 -28.46
N VAL A 54 -30.74 -11.74 -28.74
CA VAL A 54 -30.15 -12.58 -29.83
C VAL A 54 -29.25 -13.73 -29.31
N VAL A 55 -29.18 -13.93 -27.99
CA VAL A 55 -28.30 -14.93 -27.33
C VAL A 55 -28.57 -16.40 -27.73
N ASP A 56 -29.65 -16.67 -28.49
CA ASP A 56 -30.12 -18.03 -28.80
C ASP A 56 -29.80 -18.55 -30.23
N ARG A 57 -29.08 -17.81 -31.11
CA ARG A 57 -28.71 -18.29 -32.47
C ARG A 57 -27.37 -17.81 -33.08
N ASP A 58 -26.53 -18.81 -33.37
CA ASP A 58 -25.48 -18.94 -34.42
C ASP A 58 -24.35 -17.86 -34.53
N PRO A 59 -23.05 -18.21 -34.41
CA PRO A 59 -21.97 -17.25 -34.12
C PRO A 59 -21.28 -16.65 -35.37
N THR A 60 -21.99 -16.44 -36.48
CA THR A 60 -21.36 -16.13 -37.80
C THR A 60 -21.48 -14.68 -38.29
N LEU A 61 -21.97 -13.75 -37.45
CA LEU A 61 -22.15 -12.33 -37.79
C LEU A 61 -21.41 -11.41 -36.82
N ASP A 62 -20.22 -10.94 -37.21
CA ASP A 62 -19.37 -10.04 -36.40
C ASP A 62 -19.85 -8.57 -36.44
N LEU A 63 -21.05 -8.34 -35.93
CA LEU A 63 -21.59 -6.99 -35.72
C LEU A 63 -20.80 -6.22 -34.63
N MET A 64 -20.09 -6.96 -33.76
CA MET A 64 -19.43 -6.42 -32.57
C MET A 64 -18.00 -5.93 -32.84
N GLY A 65 -17.28 -6.52 -33.80
CA GLY A 65 -16.01 -6.02 -34.33
C GLY A 65 -16.17 -4.65 -34.98
N ALA A 66 -17.24 -4.46 -35.76
CA ALA A 66 -17.61 -3.17 -36.35
C ALA A 66 -17.89 -2.11 -35.27
N PHE A 67 -18.61 -2.47 -34.20
CA PHE A 67 -18.85 -1.59 -33.05
C PHE A 67 -17.56 -1.19 -32.31
N SER A 68 -16.68 -2.16 -32.07
CA SER A 68 -15.37 -1.91 -31.43
C SER A 68 -14.47 -1.02 -32.32
N ALA A 69 -14.57 -1.14 -33.65
CA ALA A 69 -13.89 -0.24 -34.60
C ALA A 69 -14.50 1.18 -34.62
N LEU A 70 -15.81 1.34 -34.45
CA LEU A 70 -16.49 2.63 -34.36
C LEU A 70 -15.98 3.46 -33.15
N MET A 71 -15.91 2.84 -31.97
CA MET A 71 -15.43 3.51 -30.75
C MET A 71 -13.95 3.90 -30.86
N ARG A 72 -13.09 3.02 -31.39
CA ARG A 72 -11.68 3.34 -31.65
C ARG A 72 -11.50 4.49 -32.65
N ASN A 73 -12.31 4.57 -33.70
CA ASN A 73 -12.23 5.68 -34.67
C ASN A 73 -12.62 7.03 -34.05
N ARG A 74 -13.71 7.10 -33.26
CA ARG A 74 -14.12 8.35 -32.58
C ARG A 74 -13.06 8.88 -31.60
N LEU A 75 -12.35 7.99 -30.91
CA LEU A 75 -11.28 8.38 -29.98
C LEU A 75 -9.99 8.81 -30.71
N ALA A 76 -9.68 8.19 -31.86
CA ALA A 76 -8.52 8.56 -32.69
C ALA A 76 -8.68 9.92 -33.40
N GLU A 77 -9.90 10.37 -33.72
CA GLU A 77 -10.13 11.72 -34.25
C GLU A 77 -9.74 12.82 -33.25
N ARG A 78 -9.85 12.57 -31.93
CA ARG A 78 -9.44 13.53 -30.88
C ARG A 78 -7.93 13.67 -30.68
N SER A 79 -7.11 12.70 -31.10
CA SER A 79 -5.65 12.77 -30.91
C SER A 79 -4.92 13.52 -32.03
N GLN A 80 -5.51 13.63 -33.22
CA GLN A 80 -4.85 14.26 -34.39
C GLN A 80 -4.77 15.80 -34.30
N ASP A 81 -5.59 16.45 -33.49
CA ASP A 81 -5.54 17.92 -33.28
C ASP A 81 -4.33 18.37 -32.41
N ARG A 82 -3.51 17.45 -31.87
CA ARG A 82 -2.31 17.81 -31.07
C ARG A 82 -0.98 17.86 -31.85
N ASP A 83 -0.92 17.38 -33.09
CA ASP A 83 0.35 17.23 -33.84
C ASP A 83 0.69 18.36 -34.84
N ILE A 84 -0.16 19.39 -34.97
CA ILE A 84 0.13 20.57 -35.82
C ILE A 84 0.62 21.74 -34.96
N ILE A 85 1.84 21.63 -34.39
CA ILE A 85 2.83 22.71 -34.12
C ILE A 85 4.10 22.03 -33.57
N ARG A 86 5.02 21.62 -34.47
CA ARG A 86 6.47 21.46 -34.16
C ARG A 86 7.28 21.16 -35.43
N GLY A 87 7.99 22.18 -35.93
CA GLY A 87 9.06 21.97 -36.91
C GLY A 87 9.30 23.11 -37.91
N ARG A 88 10.21 24.04 -37.58
CA ARG A 88 11.17 24.61 -38.55
C ARG A 88 12.23 25.54 -37.94
N THR A 89 13.39 25.50 -38.58
CA THR A 89 14.64 26.25 -38.33
C THR A 89 15.34 26.46 -39.69
N ILE A 90 16.24 27.42 -39.91
CA ILE A 90 16.67 28.63 -39.18
C ILE A 90 17.09 29.66 -40.25
N SER A 91 16.84 30.96 -40.06
CA SER A 91 17.67 32.04 -40.67
C SER A 91 17.33 33.43 -40.11
N SER A 92 18.27 34.35 -40.29
CA SER A 92 18.45 35.60 -39.52
C SER A 92 18.08 36.88 -40.28
N SER A 93 17.54 37.90 -39.60
CA SER A 93 18.07 39.29 -39.52
C SER A 93 17.02 40.35 -39.10
N GLY A 94 17.45 41.36 -38.33
CA GLY A 94 16.79 42.68 -38.24
C GLY A 94 15.66 42.85 -37.20
N PRO A 95 15.56 43.99 -36.48
CA PRO A 95 14.57 44.20 -35.41
C PRO A 95 13.38 45.09 -35.82
N GLU A 96 12.22 44.92 -35.16
CA GLU A 96 11.63 45.91 -34.23
C GLU A 96 10.26 45.48 -33.64
N ASN A 97 10.12 45.66 -32.32
CA ASN A 97 8.91 45.95 -31.53
C ASN A 97 7.53 45.37 -31.93
N PHE A 98 7.11 44.28 -31.27
CA PHE A 98 5.75 44.11 -30.68
C PHE A 98 5.82 43.10 -29.51
N PRO A 99 5.16 43.33 -28.36
CA PRO A 99 5.25 42.43 -27.21
C PRO A 99 4.43 41.14 -27.41
N SER A 100 5.05 39.99 -27.16
CA SER A 100 4.41 38.68 -27.23
C SER A 100 3.53 38.41 -26.00
N LEU A 101 2.25 38.17 -26.24
CA LEU A 101 1.35 37.58 -25.24
C LEU A 101 1.81 36.14 -24.92
N ALA A 102 2.13 35.88 -23.66
CA ALA A 102 2.25 34.52 -23.14
C ALA A 102 0.84 33.93 -22.94
N PRO A 103 0.61 32.63 -23.22
CA PRO A 103 -0.68 32.00 -22.91
C PRO A 103 -0.87 31.90 -21.40
N LEU A 104 -1.92 32.55 -20.87
CA LEU A 104 -2.36 32.31 -19.50
C LEU A 104 -2.90 30.88 -19.38
N LEU A 105 -2.29 30.06 -18.53
CA LEU A 105 -2.94 28.88 -17.98
C LEU A 105 -3.83 29.34 -16.81
N ILE A 106 -5.14 29.25 -17.00
CA ILE A 106 -6.14 29.65 -16.01
C ILE A 106 -6.40 28.46 -15.08
N PHE A 107 -5.94 28.55 -13.83
CA PHE A 107 -6.52 27.76 -12.75
C PHE A 107 -7.95 28.26 -12.50
N GLY A 108 -8.94 27.44 -12.81
CA GLY A 108 -10.36 27.78 -12.85
C GLY A 108 -11.03 27.91 -11.47
N GLY A 109 -10.56 28.81 -10.61
CA GLY A 109 -11.33 29.29 -9.46
C GLY A 109 -12.30 30.40 -9.89
N GLN A 110 -13.58 30.11 -10.08
CA GLN A 110 -14.57 31.15 -10.39
C GLN A 110 -14.90 31.98 -9.15
N VAL A 111 -14.39 33.23 -9.12
CA VAL A 111 -14.84 34.27 -8.20
C VAL A 111 -15.98 35.06 -8.87
N PRO A 112 -17.15 35.25 -8.24
CA PRO A 112 -18.25 36.00 -8.84
C PRO A 112 -17.94 37.50 -8.89
N TYR A 113 -18.00 38.09 -10.07
CA TYR A 113 -17.90 39.54 -10.26
C TYR A 113 -19.12 40.25 -9.65
N ARG A 114 -18.89 41.25 -8.79
CA ARG A 114 -19.90 42.23 -8.41
C ARG A 114 -20.07 43.27 -9.52
N LEU A 115 -21.32 43.56 -9.89
CA LEU A 115 -21.71 44.83 -10.50
C LEU A 115 -22.93 45.38 -9.74
N SER A 116 -22.88 46.68 -9.43
CA SER A 116 -23.85 47.39 -8.59
C SER A 116 -25.09 47.86 -9.37
N GLY A 117 -26.26 47.93 -8.73
CA GLY A 117 -27.44 48.58 -9.33
C GLY A 117 -28.80 48.30 -8.66
N ASP A 118 -29.08 49.00 -7.57
CA ASP A 118 -30.39 49.51 -7.08
C ASP A 118 -31.70 48.67 -7.07
N ASN A 119 -32.19 48.48 -5.83
CA ASN A 119 -33.59 48.67 -5.36
C ASN A 119 -34.79 47.87 -5.92
N ALA A 120 -35.09 46.78 -5.19
CA ALA A 120 -36.28 46.62 -4.33
C ALA A 120 -37.71 46.29 -4.88
N VAL A 121 -38.46 45.62 -3.97
CA VAL A 121 -39.93 45.38 -3.91
C VAL A 121 -40.52 44.14 -4.62
N GLU A 122 -40.45 43.02 -3.89
CA GLU A 122 -41.61 42.22 -3.40
C GLU A 122 -42.77 41.82 -4.37
N ALA A 123 -42.85 40.51 -4.70
CA ALA A 123 -44.11 39.84 -5.07
C ALA A 123 -44.08 38.30 -4.91
N LEU A 124 -44.58 37.82 -3.75
CA LEU A 124 -45.40 36.60 -3.52
C LEU A 124 -45.06 35.24 -4.18
N PHE A 125 -44.73 34.30 -3.29
CA PHE A 125 -44.70 32.83 -3.40
C PHE A 125 -45.90 32.15 -4.10
N SER A 126 -45.64 30.98 -4.70
CA SER A 126 -46.51 29.78 -4.60
C SER A 126 -45.81 28.47 -5.04
N GLY A 127 -45.60 27.54 -4.10
CA GLY A 127 -45.18 26.13 -4.29
C GLY A 127 -43.70 25.90 -4.70
N GLY A 128 -42.82 25.22 -3.96
CA GLY A 128 -42.92 24.42 -2.73
C GLY A 128 -42.54 22.95 -3.00
N SER A 129 -41.61 22.29 -2.30
CA SER A 129 -40.67 22.72 -1.23
C SER A 129 -39.45 21.78 -1.19
N PRO A 130 -38.21 22.26 -0.99
CA PRO A 130 -37.04 21.38 -0.78
C PRO A 130 -36.39 21.50 0.62
N GLY A 131 -35.88 20.38 1.14
CA GLY A 131 -34.67 20.35 1.97
C GLY A 131 -34.77 20.54 3.50
N ILE A 132 -34.87 19.43 4.23
CA ILE A 132 -34.27 19.21 5.56
C ILE A 132 -33.67 17.80 5.51
N GLY A 133 -32.44 17.51 5.96
CA GLY A 133 -31.52 18.32 6.77
C GLY A 133 -30.93 17.44 7.86
N ILE A 134 -30.19 16.39 7.48
CA ILE A 134 -29.67 15.40 8.41
C ILE A 134 -28.48 16.00 9.18
N THR A 135 -28.72 16.40 10.43
CA THR A 135 -27.67 16.84 11.34
C THR A 135 -26.79 15.66 11.75
N ARG A 136 -25.62 15.54 11.11
CA ARG A 136 -24.54 14.64 11.53
C ARG A 136 -24.05 15.03 12.93
N GLY A 137 -24.44 14.27 13.95
CA GLY A 137 -23.69 14.23 15.20
C GLY A 137 -22.51 13.26 15.04
N ASN A 138 -21.29 13.71 15.31
CA ASN A 138 -20.18 12.80 15.57
C ASN A 138 -19.51 13.18 16.89
N THR A 139 -19.69 12.31 17.88
CA THR A 139 -19.16 12.44 19.24
C THR A 139 -17.74 11.86 19.31
N GLY A 140 -16.74 12.71 19.11
CA GLY A 140 -15.33 12.31 19.14
C GLY A 140 -14.55 12.89 20.32
N ASP A 141 -14.95 12.65 21.58
CA ASP A 141 -14.18 13.21 22.71
C ASP A 141 -14.18 12.46 24.07
N TYR A 142 -13.77 11.20 24.08
CA TYR A 142 -13.38 10.40 25.26
C TYR A 142 -12.22 9.48 24.84
N PHE A 143 -11.06 9.32 25.50
CA PHE A 143 -10.42 9.85 26.73
C PHE A 143 -8.88 9.83 26.54
N PHE A 144 -8.10 10.55 27.36
CA PHE A 144 -6.69 10.20 27.65
C PHE A 144 -6.26 10.75 29.04
N GLY A 145 -5.94 9.89 30.01
CA GLY A 145 -5.28 10.30 31.27
C GLY A 145 -5.46 9.31 32.44
N PRO A 146 -4.44 9.10 33.30
CA PRO A 146 -4.44 8.09 34.36
C PRO A 146 -5.25 8.45 35.63
N GLY A 147 -6.05 9.52 35.59
CA GLY A 147 -6.93 9.92 36.69
C GLY A 147 -8.34 9.30 36.62
N LEU A 148 -8.59 8.40 35.67
CA LEU A 148 -9.91 7.80 35.45
C LEU A 148 -10.11 6.53 36.30
N GLU A 149 -9.06 5.71 36.50
CA GLU A 149 -9.08 4.52 37.37
C GLU A 149 -9.49 4.83 38.81
N GLU A 150 -8.93 5.89 39.41
CA GLU A 150 -9.25 6.30 40.78
C GLU A 150 -10.73 6.74 40.93
N LEU A 151 -11.36 7.16 39.82
CA LEU A 151 -12.78 7.45 39.73
C LEU A 151 -13.61 6.18 39.47
N PHE A 152 -13.11 5.23 38.66
CA PHE A 152 -13.78 3.95 38.41
C PHE A 152 -13.83 3.05 39.64
N GLU A 153 -12.78 2.96 40.47
CA GLU A 153 -12.85 2.23 41.75
C GLU A 153 -13.86 2.86 42.72
N GLN A 154 -13.90 4.21 42.81
CA GLN A 154 -14.86 4.92 43.67
C GLN A 154 -16.31 4.83 43.17
N LEU A 155 -16.54 4.72 41.86
CA LEU A 155 -17.88 4.56 41.27
C LEU A 155 -18.34 3.09 41.21
N SER A 156 -17.42 2.12 41.11
CA SER A 156 -17.76 0.68 41.04
C SER A 156 -18.13 0.08 42.40
N ALA A 157 -17.71 0.71 43.50
CA ALA A 157 -18.10 0.32 44.86
C ALA A 157 -19.55 0.70 45.23
N GLY A 158 -20.30 1.39 44.35
CA GLY A 158 -21.59 2.01 44.69
C GLY A 158 -22.67 1.93 43.60
N THR A 159 -23.55 0.93 43.72
CA THR A 159 -24.85 0.75 43.03
C THR A 159 -24.85 0.19 41.60
N SER A 160 -25.45 -1.00 41.46
CA SER A 160 -25.80 -1.60 40.17
C SER A 160 -26.97 -0.85 39.51
N ARG A 161 -26.89 -0.56 38.21
CA ARG A 161 -28.05 -0.13 37.40
C ARG A 161 -28.09 -0.83 36.04
N ARG A 162 -28.97 -1.83 35.93
CA ARG A 162 -29.68 -2.10 34.66
C ARG A 162 -30.64 -0.93 34.41
N GLY A 163 -30.86 -0.55 33.15
CA GLY A 163 -31.90 0.43 32.81
C GLY A 163 -33.31 -0.08 33.20
N PRO A 164 -34.26 0.82 33.51
CA PRO A 164 -35.62 0.41 33.85
C PRO A 164 -36.34 -0.22 32.64
N PRO A 165 -37.19 -1.24 32.85
CA PRO A 165 -37.90 -1.92 31.77
C PRO A 165 -38.96 -1.01 31.09
N PRO A 166 -39.36 -1.33 29.85
CA PRO A 166 -40.35 -0.52 29.10
C PRO A 166 -41.72 -0.48 29.78
N ALA A 167 -42.48 0.60 29.56
CA ALA A 167 -43.81 0.74 30.18
C ALA A 167 -44.82 -0.25 29.56
N PRO A 168 -45.68 -0.89 30.38
CA PRO A 168 -46.73 -1.76 29.85
C PRO A 168 -47.75 -0.94 29.04
N ARG A 169 -48.15 -1.45 27.87
CA ARG A 169 -49.06 -0.75 26.93
C ARG A 169 -50.34 -0.21 27.59
N SER A 170 -50.93 -0.97 28.52
CA SER A 170 -52.10 -0.54 29.29
C SER A 170 -51.91 0.77 30.08
N SER A 171 -50.68 1.07 30.53
CA SER A 171 -50.35 2.34 31.20
C SER A 171 -50.09 3.50 30.23
N ILE A 172 -49.75 3.20 28.97
CA ILE A 172 -49.55 4.19 27.89
C ILE A 172 -50.91 4.59 27.29
N ASP A 173 -51.78 3.61 27.08
CA ASP A 173 -53.14 3.80 26.56
C ASP A 173 -53.99 4.60 27.55
N ALA A 174 -53.83 4.35 28.85
CA ALA A 174 -54.51 5.05 29.94
C ALA A 174 -54.04 6.51 30.19
N LEU A 175 -53.05 7.03 29.45
CA LEU A 175 -52.63 8.43 29.57
C LEU A 175 -53.73 9.39 29.09
N PRO A 176 -54.06 10.43 29.88
CA PRO A 176 -55.10 11.39 29.54
C PRO A 176 -54.75 12.14 28.25
N THR A 177 -55.64 12.04 27.27
CA THR A 177 -55.61 12.84 26.05
C THR A 177 -56.35 14.15 26.32
N ILE A 178 -55.66 15.27 26.15
CA ILE A 178 -56.19 16.63 26.35
C ILE A 178 -56.31 17.34 24.99
N LYS A 179 -57.29 18.23 24.86
CA LYS A 179 -57.39 19.14 23.71
C LYS A 179 -56.69 20.46 24.03
N ILE A 180 -55.82 20.90 23.15
CA ILE A 180 -55.05 22.13 23.32
C ILE A 180 -56.00 23.34 23.21
N ALA A 181 -56.21 24.01 24.34
CA ALA A 181 -57.00 25.25 24.44
C ALA A 181 -56.08 26.47 24.60
N GLN A 182 -56.59 27.68 24.30
CA GLN A 182 -55.84 28.95 24.30
C GLN A 182 -54.87 29.17 25.49
N ARG A 183 -55.24 28.69 26.69
CA ARG A 183 -54.43 28.79 27.91
C ARG A 183 -53.09 28.04 27.85
N HIS A 184 -52.94 27.06 26.95
CA HIS A 184 -51.73 26.26 26.78
C HIS A 184 -50.74 26.88 25.79
N LEU A 185 -51.13 27.93 25.06
CA LEU A 185 -50.29 28.67 24.11
C LEU A 185 -49.83 30.04 24.66
N GLY A 186 -50.17 30.34 25.92
CA GLY A 186 -49.85 31.61 26.58
C GLY A 186 -48.66 31.57 27.54
N SER A 187 -47.92 30.47 27.58
CA SER A 187 -46.78 30.21 28.49
C SER A 187 -45.70 29.40 27.78
N SER A 188 -44.50 29.30 28.37
CA SER A 188 -43.28 28.67 27.80
C SER A 188 -43.38 27.19 27.40
N ASP A 189 -44.54 26.56 27.58
CA ASP A 189 -44.83 25.16 27.30
C ASP A 189 -45.66 24.99 26.00
N SER A 190 -45.62 25.99 25.11
CA SER A 190 -46.34 26.04 23.83
C SER A 190 -45.86 25.02 22.80
N ASN A 191 -44.70 24.40 23.03
CA ASN A 191 -44.02 23.51 22.09
C ASN A 191 -43.87 22.10 22.67
N CYS A 192 -44.05 21.07 21.85
CA CYS A 192 -43.84 19.68 22.23
C CYS A 192 -42.34 19.42 22.50
N PRO A 193 -41.90 19.02 23.71
CA PRO A 193 -40.47 18.92 24.01
C PRO A 193 -39.69 17.82 23.26
N VAL A 194 -40.38 16.96 22.49
CA VAL A 194 -39.77 15.86 21.72
C VAL A 194 -39.50 16.28 20.27
N CYS A 195 -40.49 16.83 19.55
CA CYS A 195 -40.30 17.30 18.17
C CYS A 195 -39.95 18.80 18.07
N LYS A 196 -40.17 19.57 19.14
CA LYS A 196 -40.00 21.04 19.27
C LYS A 196 -41.03 21.91 18.52
N ASP A 197 -41.96 21.30 17.80
CA ASP A 197 -43.06 22.00 17.13
C ASP A 197 -44.08 22.60 18.11
N GLU A 198 -44.73 23.69 17.70
CA GLU A 198 -45.84 24.33 18.44
C GLU A 198 -47.12 23.48 18.42
N PHE A 199 -47.90 23.53 19.49
CA PHE A 199 -49.19 22.83 19.57
C PHE A 199 -50.31 23.61 18.86
N GLU A 200 -51.05 22.97 17.95
CA GLU A 200 -52.21 23.60 17.28
C GLU A 200 -53.46 23.70 18.19
N LEU A 201 -54.22 24.78 18.06
CA LEU A 201 -55.49 24.96 18.79
C LEU A 201 -56.53 23.90 18.42
N GLY A 202 -56.97 23.13 19.41
CA GLY A 202 -57.94 22.04 19.27
C GLY A 202 -57.34 20.66 19.00
N ALA A 203 -56.03 20.56 18.76
CA ALA A 203 -55.34 19.30 18.56
C ALA A 203 -55.33 18.41 19.82
N GLU A 204 -55.18 17.10 19.63
CA GLU A 204 -55.18 16.10 20.69
C GLU A 204 -53.75 15.72 21.10
N ALA A 205 -53.38 16.07 22.34
CA ALA A 205 -52.07 15.82 22.92
C ALA A 205 -52.19 14.90 24.16
N LYS A 206 -51.17 14.09 24.43
CA LYS A 206 -51.11 13.26 25.65
C LYS A 206 -50.35 14.00 26.75
N GLN A 207 -50.94 14.02 27.95
CA GLN A 207 -50.33 14.63 29.13
C GLN A 207 -49.81 13.55 30.08
N MET A 208 -48.54 13.68 30.50
CA MET A 208 -47.93 12.80 31.49
C MET A 208 -48.41 13.14 32.91
N PRO A 209 -48.34 12.21 33.89
CA PRO A 209 -48.70 12.47 35.29
C PRO A 209 -47.88 13.59 35.97
N CYS A 210 -46.76 13.98 35.36
CA CYS A 210 -45.92 15.12 35.74
C CYS A 210 -46.36 16.45 35.07
N ASN A 211 -47.56 16.48 34.48
CA ASN A 211 -48.19 17.59 33.74
C ASN A 211 -47.53 18.03 32.43
N HIS A 212 -46.36 17.52 32.05
CA HIS A 212 -45.76 17.77 30.73
C HIS A 212 -46.64 17.21 29.59
N ILE A 213 -46.75 17.98 28.50
CA ILE A 213 -47.64 17.72 27.37
C ILE A 213 -46.80 17.36 26.14
N TYR A 214 -47.27 16.40 25.34
CA TYR A 214 -46.60 15.93 24.12
C TYR A 214 -47.62 15.61 23.03
N HIS A 215 -47.22 15.72 21.76
CA HIS A 215 -47.97 15.09 20.67
C HIS A 215 -48.09 13.58 20.91
N SER A 216 -49.27 13.03 20.66
CA SER A 216 -49.58 11.63 20.93
C SER A 216 -48.58 10.67 20.24
N ASP A 217 -48.20 10.99 19.00
CA ASP A 217 -47.27 10.20 18.20
C ASP A 217 -45.80 10.37 18.62
N CYS A 218 -45.46 11.42 19.37
CA CYS A 218 -44.10 11.66 19.87
C CYS A 218 -43.80 10.95 21.19
N ILE A 219 -44.78 10.90 22.12
CA ILE A 219 -44.56 10.33 23.45
C ILE A 219 -44.76 8.82 23.52
N VAL A 220 -45.62 8.26 22.66
CA VAL A 220 -45.92 6.81 22.66
C VAL A 220 -44.68 5.97 22.28
N PRO A 221 -43.90 6.27 21.21
CA PRO A 221 -42.69 5.53 20.89
C PRO A 221 -41.63 5.60 21.98
N TRP A 222 -41.47 6.77 22.61
CA TRP A 222 -40.57 6.96 23.75
C TRP A 222 -40.96 6.08 24.93
N LEU A 223 -42.24 6.03 25.31
CA LEU A 223 -42.72 5.24 26.44
C LEU A 223 -42.65 3.71 26.21
N VAL A 224 -42.67 3.27 24.95
CA VAL A 224 -42.44 1.88 24.56
C VAL A 224 -40.98 1.45 24.79
N GLN A 225 -40.03 2.39 24.80
CA GLN A 225 -38.60 2.11 25.05
C GLN A 225 -38.15 2.48 26.47
N HIS A 226 -38.76 3.50 27.08
CA HIS A 226 -38.36 4.07 28.37
C HIS A 226 -39.59 4.41 29.24
N ASN A 227 -39.71 3.86 30.45
CA ASN A 227 -40.89 4.05 31.30
C ASN A 227 -41.06 5.45 31.95
N SER A 228 -40.32 6.47 31.49
CA SER A 228 -40.18 7.77 32.15
C SER A 228 -40.34 8.97 31.21
N CYS A 229 -40.79 10.09 31.77
CA CYS A 229 -40.95 11.36 31.06
C CYS A 229 -39.60 11.88 30.49
N PRO A 230 -39.52 12.27 29.19
CA PRO A 230 -38.29 12.81 28.60
C PRO A 230 -37.70 14.02 29.35
N VAL A 231 -38.56 14.89 29.89
CA VAL A 231 -38.16 16.17 30.49
C VAL A 231 -37.76 16.03 31.96
N CYS A 232 -38.62 15.45 32.79
CA CYS A 232 -38.39 15.37 34.25
C CYS A 232 -38.01 13.97 34.76
N ARG A 233 -37.91 12.96 33.89
CA ARG A 233 -37.61 11.54 34.21
C ARG A 233 -38.55 10.90 35.24
N GLN A 234 -39.72 11.49 35.50
CA GLN A 234 -40.75 10.88 36.35
C GLN A 234 -41.34 9.65 35.65
N GLU A 235 -41.30 8.50 36.33
CA GLU A 235 -41.77 7.22 35.81
C GLU A 235 -43.30 7.10 35.82
N LEU A 236 -43.84 6.31 34.89
CA LEU A 236 -45.25 5.90 34.93
C LEU A 236 -45.47 4.85 36.02
N PRO A 237 -46.59 4.93 36.79
CA PRO A 237 -46.89 3.96 37.83
C PRO A 237 -47.10 2.57 37.23
N SER A 238 -46.10 1.71 37.42
CA SER A 238 -46.16 0.29 37.07
C SER A 238 -47.21 -0.40 37.95
N GLY A 239 -48.18 -1.08 37.34
CA GLY A 239 -49.31 -1.69 38.04
C GLY A 239 -48.96 -2.87 38.95
N ARG A 240 -48.35 -2.61 40.12
CA ARG A 240 -48.25 -3.51 41.27
C ARG A 240 -48.45 -2.70 42.56
N GLY A 241 -49.37 -3.14 43.42
CA GLY A 241 -49.95 -2.31 44.47
C GLY A 241 -49.15 -2.21 45.78
N SER A 242 -49.34 -1.06 46.45
CA SER A 242 -49.48 -0.85 47.90
C SER A 242 -48.49 -1.49 48.90
N SER A 243 -47.65 -0.64 49.51
CA SER A 243 -47.42 -0.47 50.97
C SER A 243 -46.05 0.20 51.20
N SER A 244 -45.77 1.05 52.19
CA SER A 244 -46.56 1.83 53.16
C SER A 244 -45.56 2.61 54.04
N SER A 245 -45.97 3.76 54.60
CA SER A 245 -45.47 4.31 55.89
C SER A 245 -44.09 5.03 56.00
N GLN A 246 -44.19 6.37 56.05
CA GLN A 246 -43.78 7.26 57.17
C GLN A 246 -42.30 7.55 57.54
N ASN A 247 -42.04 8.88 57.66
CA ASN A 247 -41.20 9.61 58.64
C ASN A 247 -39.68 9.33 58.66
N ARG A 248 -38.75 10.31 58.79
CA ARG A 248 -38.72 11.62 59.48
C ARG A 248 -37.85 12.61 58.67
N THR A 249 -38.26 13.85 58.36
CA THR A 249 -38.14 15.08 59.17
C THR A 249 -36.80 15.34 59.89
N THR A 250 -36.06 16.36 59.42
CA THR A 250 -35.27 17.38 60.19
C THR A 250 -34.14 16.89 61.14
N THR A 251 -32.97 17.53 61.22
CA THR A 251 -32.79 18.94 61.66
C THR A 251 -31.38 19.49 61.35
N THR A 252 -31.28 20.83 61.33
CA THR A 252 -30.16 21.73 61.03
C THR A 252 -28.95 21.76 62.01
N ARG A 253 -27.92 22.56 61.65
CA ARG A 253 -26.89 23.26 62.49
C ARG A 253 -25.67 22.44 62.95
N ASN A 254 -24.48 23.03 63.20
CA ASN A 254 -23.79 24.22 62.66
C ASN A 254 -22.32 24.23 63.16
N TYR A 255 -21.40 24.79 62.35
CA TYR A 255 -20.21 25.56 62.77
C TYR A 255 -19.04 24.94 63.60
N ARG A 256 -17.86 24.92 62.94
CA ARG A 256 -16.56 25.53 63.33
C ARG A 256 -15.67 24.98 64.47
N SER A 257 -14.38 24.76 64.11
CA SER A 257 -13.10 25.17 64.79
C SER A 257 -12.82 24.77 66.26
N SER A 258 -11.59 24.44 66.70
CA SER A 258 -10.27 24.32 66.05
C SER A 258 -9.21 23.78 67.05
N SER A 259 -8.02 23.42 66.52
CA SER A 259 -6.66 23.60 67.10
C SER A 259 -6.19 22.89 68.39
N SER A 260 -5.03 22.21 68.27
CA SER A 260 -3.96 21.95 69.27
C SER A 260 -4.28 21.16 70.57
N GLY A 261 -3.45 20.23 71.07
CA GLY A 261 -2.16 19.67 70.62
C GLY A 261 -1.15 19.48 71.78
N ASN A 262 -0.53 18.29 71.93
CA ASN A 262 0.82 18.12 72.51
C ASN A 262 1.38 16.66 72.51
N SER A 263 2.50 16.49 71.81
CA SER A 263 3.77 15.80 72.14
C SER A 263 3.92 14.70 73.24
N THR A 264 4.68 13.65 72.86
CA THR A 264 5.75 12.91 73.60
C THR A 264 5.40 12.01 74.80
N SER A 265 6.08 10.86 75.08
CA SER A 265 7.08 10.05 74.33
C SER A 265 7.44 8.74 75.08
N ARG A 266 8.13 7.81 74.38
CA ARG A 266 9.03 6.72 74.86
C ARG A 266 8.49 5.31 75.22
N GLU A 267 8.97 4.34 74.43
CA GLU A 267 9.79 3.15 74.78
C GLU A 267 9.44 2.28 76.01
N SER A 268 9.53 0.95 76.02
CA SER A 268 9.52 -0.10 74.97
C SER A 268 9.48 -1.47 75.68
N SER A 269 8.69 -2.44 75.23
CA SER A 269 8.79 -3.84 75.70
C SER A 269 8.36 -4.84 74.62
N ASN A 270 9.15 -5.90 74.43
CA ASN A 270 9.02 -6.82 73.30
C ASN A 270 8.07 -7.98 73.57
N SER A 271 7.19 -8.27 72.61
CA SER A 271 6.54 -9.59 72.43
C SER A 271 6.43 -9.93 70.93
N GLU A 272 7.58 -10.09 70.26
CA GLU A 272 7.63 -10.28 68.81
C GLU A 272 7.37 -11.74 68.37
N ARG A 273 6.17 -11.99 67.85
CA ARG A 273 5.75 -13.11 66.96
C ARG A 273 4.27 -12.83 66.57
N ARG A 274 3.82 -12.85 65.31
CA ARG A 274 4.42 -13.34 64.04
C ARG A 274 4.07 -12.44 62.85
N ASN A 275 5.11 -11.95 62.17
CA ASN A 275 5.22 -11.87 60.71
C ASN A 275 6.70 -12.21 60.42
N PRO A 276 7.04 -13.08 59.44
CA PRO A 276 8.40 -13.62 59.37
C PRO A 276 9.40 -12.64 58.71
N PHE A 277 9.96 -11.79 59.58
CA PHE A 277 11.29 -11.15 59.50
C PHE A 277 11.47 -9.86 58.69
N SER A 278 11.50 -8.74 59.43
CA SER A 278 12.36 -7.58 59.13
C SER A 278 13.00 -7.00 60.41
N SER A 279 13.57 -7.86 61.25
CA SER A 279 14.35 -7.44 62.44
C SER A 279 15.51 -8.42 62.79
N LEU A 280 16.54 -8.43 61.94
CA LEU A 280 17.90 -8.85 62.33
C LEU A 280 18.93 -7.81 61.88
N TRP A 281 19.08 -6.74 62.67
CA TRP A 281 20.37 -6.05 62.79
C TRP A 281 20.45 -5.23 64.08
N PRO A 282 21.35 -5.61 65.00
CA PRO A 282 21.84 -4.70 66.04
C PRO A 282 23.37 -4.52 66.01
N PHE A 283 23.79 -3.31 66.34
CA PHE A 283 25.13 -2.85 66.79
C PHE A 283 26.41 -3.19 66.00
N ARG A 284 26.96 -2.12 65.40
CA ARG A 284 28.26 -1.50 65.74
C ARG A 284 29.42 -2.41 66.22
N SER A 285 30.43 -2.44 65.34
CA SER A 285 31.85 -2.12 65.61
C SER A 285 32.74 -3.04 66.46
N SER A 286 33.74 -3.60 65.76
CA SER A 286 35.18 -3.67 66.13
C SER A 286 35.78 -4.99 66.63
N SER A 287 37.03 -5.23 66.18
CA SER A 287 38.00 -6.31 66.52
C SER A 287 37.54 -7.75 66.23
N SER A 288 38.19 -8.53 65.36
CA SER A 288 39.65 -8.71 65.28
C SER A 288 40.18 -9.21 63.91
N SER A 289 41.45 -8.88 63.65
CA SER A 289 42.49 -9.52 62.79
C SER A 289 42.26 -10.97 62.34
N SER A 290 42.77 -11.45 61.19
CA SER A 290 43.77 -10.97 60.19
C SER A 290 43.58 -11.78 58.88
N SER A 291 44.08 -11.48 57.68
CA SER A 291 45.09 -10.54 57.12
C SER A 291 44.68 -10.21 55.64
N THR A 292 45.36 -9.45 54.75
CA THR A 292 46.65 -8.70 54.73
C THR A 292 46.57 -7.53 53.71
N GLN A 293 47.67 -6.79 53.49
CA GLN A 293 48.03 -6.03 52.27
C GLN A 293 47.07 -4.92 51.75
N ASN A 294 46.93 -3.89 52.61
CA ASN A 294 47.14 -2.44 52.34
C ASN A 294 48.02 -2.11 51.10
N ARG A 295 47.93 -0.99 50.33
CA ARG A 295 47.46 0.43 50.47
C ARG A 295 46.90 0.90 49.09
N GLY A 296 46.04 1.90 48.86
CA GLY A 296 45.82 3.25 49.45
C GLY A 296 46.47 4.34 48.56
N GLY A 297 45.88 5.49 48.17
CA GLY A 297 44.54 6.10 48.31
C GLY A 297 44.59 7.62 47.93
N GLY A 298 43.45 8.34 47.82
CA GLY A 298 43.42 9.82 48.06
C GLY A 298 42.85 10.82 47.01
N SER A 299 41.56 11.18 47.14
CA SER A 299 41.05 12.56 47.42
C SER A 299 41.03 13.73 46.39
N ARG A 300 39.80 14.22 46.12
CA ARG A 300 39.27 15.63 46.08
C ARG A 300 39.47 16.63 44.90
N ASN A 301 38.29 17.14 44.47
CA ASN A 301 37.87 18.54 44.23
C ASN A 301 38.25 19.38 42.97
N SER A 302 37.18 19.79 42.28
CA SER A 302 36.77 21.15 41.84
C SER A 302 37.51 21.97 40.76
N ASP A 303 36.65 22.63 39.97
CA ASP A 303 36.78 23.93 39.30
C ASP A 303 37.48 24.08 37.93
N SER A 304 37.08 25.19 37.31
CA SER A 304 36.92 25.53 35.90
C SER A 304 38.10 26.23 35.21
N ALA A 305 37.97 26.32 33.88
CA ALA A 305 38.45 27.39 32.97
C ALA A 305 39.87 27.32 32.38
N ASP A 306 39.87 27.35 31.05
CA ASP A 306 40.68 28.12 30.09
C ASP A 306 42.23 28.08 30.01
N GLU A 307 42.62 27.89 28.74
CA GLU A 307 43.74 28.49 27.98
C GLU A 307 45.23 28.08 28.15
N ASN A 308 45.76 27.71 26.98
CA ASN A 308 47.05 28.10 26.39
C ASN A 308 48.40 27.48 26.84
N HIS A 309 48.80 26.50 26.02
CA HIS A 309 50.07 26.39 25.29
C HIS A 309 51.41 25.99 25.97
N ASN A 310 52.00 24.98 25.33
CA ASN A 310 53.43 24.69 25.13
C ASN A 310 54.26 24.15 26.31
N TYR A 311 54.47 22.83 26.27
CA TYR A 311 55.75 22.22 26.64
C TYR A 311 56.32 21.40 25.47
N HIS A 312 57.65 21.39 25.37
CA HIS A 312 58.42 20.91 24.22
C HIS A 312 58.84 19.43 24.32
N HIS A 313 59.15 18.84 23.15
CA HIS A 313 60.04 17.70 22.92
C HIS A 313 59.70 16.30 23.49
N GLN A 314 59.10 15.46 22.65
CA GLN A 314 59.84 14.37 21.98
C GLN A 314 59.17 13.95 20.65
N GLN A 315 59.95 13.39 19.72
CA GLN A 315 59.58 13.15 18.31
C GLN A 315 58.55 12.00 18.18
N GLN A 316 57.48 12.10 17.37
CA GLN A 316 57.41 11.97 15.90
C GLN A 316 58.07 10.70 15.29
N GLN A 317 57.22 9.86 14.67
CA GLN A 317 57.52 8.77 13.71
C GLN A 317 58.36 7.58 14.26
N GLN A 318 57.88 6.34 14.30
CA GLN A 318 57.51 5.54 13.13
C GLN A 318 56.57 4.33 13.42
N GLN A 319 55.89 3.91 12.34
CA GLN A 319 55.10 2.69 12.12
C GLN A 319 55.74 1.34 12.51
N SER A 320 54.87 0.32 12.53
CA SER A 320 55.01 -1.04 11.91
C SER A 320 54.88 -2.26 12.85
N HIS A 321 54.56 -3.41 12.21
CA HIS A 321 54.47 -4.78 12.75
C HIS A 321 53.29 -5.21 13.64
N MET A 322 52.17 -5.57 12.99
CA MET A 322 51.72 -6.97 13.06
C MET A 322 51.44 -7.54 11.65
N ASP A 323 52.45 -7.43 10.81
CA ASP A 323 52.63 -8.23 9.61
C ASP A 323 54.07 -8.76 9.64
N LEU A 324 54.39 -9.83 8.91
CA LEU A 324 55.71 -10.48 8.89
C LEU A 324 56.20 -11.07 10.23
N ARG A 325 55.67 -12.26 10.54
CA ARG A 325 56.46 -13.35 11.15
C ARG A 325 56.66 -14.50 10.16
N LEU A 326 57.22 -14.18 8.98
CA LEU A 326 57.88 -15.12 8.04
C LEU A 326 58.47 -14.34 6.85
N GLU A 327 59.71 -13.84 7.00
CA GLU A 327 60.70 -13.51 5.93
C GLU A 327 61.90 -12.74 6.55
N GLN A 328 62.66 -13.38 7.44
CA GLN A 328 64.02 -12.95 7.79
C GLN A 328 64.98 -14.14 7.88
N ALA A 329 65.40 -14.58 6.69
CA ALA A 329 66.74 -15.13 6.47
C ALA A 329 67.28 -14.47 5.18
N LYS A 330 68.10 -13.43 5.31
CA LYS A 330 68.76 -12.75 4.18
C LYS A 330 70.24 -12.52 4.47
N GLY A 331 71.07 -12.80 3.46
CA GLY A 331 72.53 -12.82 3.50
C GLY A 331 73.03 -14.19 3.03
N MET A 332 73.87 -14.33 2.00
CA MET A 332 74.74 -13.34 1.33
C MET A 332 74.96 -13.69 -0.17
N MET A 333 75.43 -12.68 -0.92
CA MET A 333 76.20 -12.77 -2.18
C MET A 333 75.52 -13.22 -3.50
N ASN A 334 75.46 -12.26 -4.43
CA ASN A 334 75.50 -12.50 -5.87
C ASN A 334 76.87 -13.10 -6.26
N LEU A 335 76.87 -14.21 -7.02
CA LEU A 335 77.72 -14.49 -8.20
C LEU A 335 77.61 -15.98 -8.57
N GLY A 336 77.35 -16.28 -9.85
CA GLY A 336 77.40 -17.65 -10.36
C GLY A 336 76.29 -17.98 -11.35
N SER A 337 76.59 -17.85 -12.64
CA SER A 337 75.83 -18.50 -13.70
C SER A 337 75.87 -20.02 -13.56
N LEU A 338 74.75 -20.71 -13.76
CA LEU A 338 74.68 -21.95 -14.56
C LEU A 338 73.23 -22.39 -14.78
N SER A 339 72.96 -22.95 -15.95
CA SER A 339 71.65 -23.40 -16.41
C SER A 339 71.20 -24.69 -15.72
N LEU A 340 69.92 -24.78 -15.33
CA LEU A 340 69.21 -26.05 -15.24
C LEU A 340 67.72 -25.86 -15.58
N SER A 341 67.29 -26.50 -16.66
CA SER A 341 65.93 -26.52 -17.15
C SER A 341 65.03 -27.39 -16.27
N THR A 342 63.90 -26.85 -15.82
CA THR A 342 62.72 -27.67 -15.47
C THR A 342 61.46 -27.03 -16.07
N THR A 343 60.78 -27.81 -16.91
CA THR A 343 59.64 -27.39 -17.72
C THR A 343 58.36 -27.29 -16.87
N LYS A 344 57.84 -26.08 -16.67
CA LYS A 344 56.44 -25.91 -16.25
C LYS A 344 55.54 -26.15 -17.45
N SER A 345 54.81 -27.26 -17.43
CA SER A 345 53.73 -27.52 -18.39
C SER A 345 52.70 -26.38 -18.31
N SER A 346 52.55 -25.61 -19.38
CA SER A 346 51.48 -24.63 -19.53
C SER A 346 50.18 -25.38 -19.77
N LYS A 347 49.22 -25.31 -18.83
CA LYS A 347 47.86 -25.77 -19.12
C LYS A 347 47.33 -25.01 -20.35
N PRO A 348 46.65 -25.68 -21.29
CA PRO A 348 45.97 -24.99 -22.39
C PRO A 348 45.03 -23.93 -21.82
N MET A 349 44.97 -22.76 -22.47
CA MET A 349 44.03 -21.69 -22.13
C MET A 349 43.11 -21.43 -23.32
N VAL A 350 41.84 -21.18 -23.01
CA VAL A 350 40.77 -20.82 -23.95
C VAL A 350 40.58 -19.31 -23.85
N ASN A 351 40.39 -18.64 -24.99
CA ASN A 351 40.06 -17.21 -25.00
C ASN A 351 38.54 -17.03 -24.92
N LEU A 352 38.05 -16.54 -23.78
CA LEU A 352 36.64 -16.22 -23.57
C LEU A 352 36.40 -14.75 -23.92
N SER A 353 35.49 -14.48 -24.86
CA SER A 353 35.09 -13.14 -25.27
C SER A 353 33.62 -12.87 -24.97
N PHE A 354 33.33 -11.68 -24.45
CA PHE A 354 32.00 -11.15 -24.20
C PHE A 354 31.64 -10.15 -25.30
N TRP A 355 30.41 -10.18 -25.77
CA TRP A 355 29.85 -9.32 -26.81
C TRP A 355 28.42 -8.98 -26.43
N ILE A 356 28.07 -7.69 -26.36
CA ILE A 356 26.72 -7.24 -25.99
C ILE A 356 26.38 -5.91 -26.69
N PRO A 357 25.22 -5.79 -27.36
CA PRO A 357 24.76 -4.52 -27.93
C PRO A 357 24.08 -3.70 -26.83
N TYR A 358 24.59 -2.50 -26.56
CA TYR A 358 24.04 -1.63 -25.51
C TYR A 358 24.39 -0.16 -25.73
N PHE A 359 23.38 0.71 -25.72
CA PHE A 359 23.55 2.16 -25.82
C PHE A 359 23.81 2.77 -24.44
N THR A 360 24.99 3.37 -24.26
CA THR A 360 25.38 4.12 -23.05
C THR A 360 25.23 5.62 -23.26
N HIS A 361 25.04 6.36 -22.17
CA HIS A 361 25.17 7.83 -22.19
C HIS A 361 26.63 8.26 -21.99
N TRP A 362 26.92 9.55 -22.20
CA TRP A 362 28.24 10.11 -21.93
C TRP A 362 28.62 9.97 -20.45
N GLY A 363 29.88 9.61 -20.16
CA GLY A 363 30.35 9.27 -18.81
C GLY A 363 29.91 7.91 -18.27
N GLN A 364 29.34 7.03 -19.12
CA GLN A 364 28.97 5.66 -18.76
C GLN A 364 29.81 4.64 -19.54
N SER A 365 30.23 3.58 -18.85
CA SER A 365 30.93 2.43 -19.44
C SER A 365 30.26 1.11 -19.04
N LEU A 366 30.45 0.06 -19.86
CA LEU A 366 29.93 -1.28 -19.58
C LEU A 366 31.01 -2.22 -19.02
N LEU A 367 30.65 -3.05 -18.05
CA LEU A 367 31.56 -3.96 -17.36
C LEU A 367 30.90 -5.31 -17.06
N VAL A 368 31.64 -6.41 -17.19
CA VAL A 368 31.26 -7.74 -16.71
C VAL A 368 31.86 -7.99 -15.34
N CYS A 369 31.04 -8.43 -14.38
CA CYS A 369 31.51 -8.95 -13.11
C CYS A 369 30.98 -10.38 -12.89
N GLY A 370 31.83 -11.26 -12.38
CA GLY A 370 31.47 -12.66 -12.12
C GLY A 370 32.17 -13.25 -10.90
N SER A 371 31.80 -14.49 -10.53
CA SER A 371 32.33 -15.19 -9.35
C SER A 371 33.82 -15.55 -9.45
N ALA A 372 34.35 -15.66 -10.66
CA ALA A 372 35.76 -15.97 -10.91
C ALA A 372 36.73 -14.79 -10.64
N PRO A 373 37.99 -15.06 -10.24
CA PRO A 373 39.01 -14.02 -10.02
C PRO A 373 39.27 -13.12 -11.23
N GLY A 374 39.27 -13.68 -12.44
CA GLY A 374 39.46 -12.93 -13.69
C GLY A 374 38.30 -12.00 -14.07
N LEU A 375 37.15 -12.13 -13.39
CA LEU A 375 35.96 -11.28 -13.54
C LEU A 375 35.60 -10.56 -12.24
N GLY A 376 36.57 -10.40 -11.32
CA GLY A 376 36.45 -9.56 -10.13
C GLY A 376 35.94 -10.25 -8.85
N SER A 377 35.67 -11.56 -8.86
CA SER A 377 35.17 -12.32 -7.70
C SER A 377 33.98 -11.64 -6.99
N GLY A 378 32.95 -11.28 -7.76
CA GLY A 378 31.74 -10.61 -7.27
C GLY A 378 31.94 -9.13 -6.88
N THR A 379 33.16 -8.59 -6.96
CA THR A 379 33.42 -7.16 -6.70
C THR A 379 33.39 -6.37 -7.99
N VAL A 380 32.31 -5.62 -8.25
CA VAL A 380 32.09 -4.92 -9.53
C VAL A 380 33.25 -3.98 -9.92
N LYS A 381 33.88 -3.29 -8.97
CA LYS A 381 35.06 -2.43 -9.25
C LYS A 381 36.28 -3.20 -9.83
N LYS A 382 36.36 -4.51 -9.59
CA LYS A 382 37.40 -5.42 -10.11
C LYS A 382 36.96 -6.18 -11.36
N GLY A 383 35.73 -5.97 -11.87
CA GLY A 383 35.24 -6.61 -13.08
C GLY A 383 35.96 -6.15 -14.35
N LEU A 384 35.73 -6.92 -15.41
CA LEU A 384 36.29 -6.72 -16.76
C LEU A 384 35.56 -5.56 -17.45
N LEU A 385 36.26 -4.45 -17.64
CA LEU A 385 35.74 -3.31 -18.40
C LEU A 385 35.70 -3.66 -19.90
N LEU A 386 34.55 -3.45 -20.53
CA LEU A 386 34.35 -3.69 -21.96
C LEU A 386 34.71 -2.44 -22.76
N LYS A 387 34.98 -2.60 -24.06
CA LYS A 387 35.27 -1.52 -25.00
C LYS A 387 34.12 -1.36 -25.99
N PRO A 388 33.64 -0.13 -26.25
CA PRO A 388 32.63 0.13 -27.27
C PRO A 388 33.25 0.06 -28.67
N SER A 389 32.46 -0.44 -29.62
CA SER A 389 32.71 -0.42 -31.05
C SER A 389 31.39 -0.16 -31.77
N GLN A 390 31.38 0.77 -32.74
CA GLN A 390 30.22 0.95 -33.60
C GLN A 390 30.24 -0.15 -34.67
N GLN A 391 29.16 -0.93 -34.75
CA GLN A 391 28.97 -1.94 -35.79
C GLN A 391 27.62 -1.67 -36.44
N GLU A 392 27.63 -1.21 -37.69
CA GLU A 392 26.44 -0.74 -38.40
C GLU A 392 25.68 0.31 -37.55
N ASP A 393 24.37 0.14 -37.35
CA ASP A 393 23.52 1.04 -36.55
C ASP A 393 23.54 0.73 -35.03
N GLN A 394 24.39 -0.19 -34.56
CA GLN A 394 24.42 -0.62 -33.15
C GLN A 394 25.74 -0.30 -32.43
N LEU A 395 25.62 0.15 -31.18
CA LEU A 395 26.76 0.29 -30.26
C LEU A 395 27.02 -1.02 -29.53
N VAL A 396 28.15 -1.67 -29.85
CA VAL A 396 28.52 -3.00 -29.35
C VAL A 396 29.67 -2.91 -28.37
N TRP A 397 29.51 -3.48 -27.18
CA TRP A 397 30.55 -3.58 -26.15
C TRP A 397 31.20 -4.96 -26.18
N SER A 398 32.52 -5.02 -26.14
CA SER A 398 33.27 -6.28 -26.14
C SER A 398 34.51 -6.29 -25.26
N GLY A 399 34.92 -7.48 -24.81
CA GLY A 399 36.11 -7.67 -23.99
C GLY A 399 36.42 -9.16 -23.81
N SER A 400 37.65 -9.51 -23.45
CA SER A 400 38.08 -10.91 -23.41
C SER A 400 38.98 -11.25 -22.21
N VAL A 401 38.98 -12.51 -21.80
CA VAL A 401 39.77 -13.06 -20.70
C VAL A 401 40.21 -14.50 -20.99
N SER A 402 41.45 -14.85 -20.67
CA SER A 402 41.97 -16.21 -20.84
C SER A 402 41.60 -17.09 -19.63
N VAL A 403 40.93 -18.22 -19.88
CA VAL A 403 40.45 -19.15 -18.84
C VAL A 403 40.91 -20.59 -19.13
N PRO A 404 41.05 -21.46 -18.11
CA PRO A 404 41.32 -22.88 -18.35
C PRO A 404 40.08 -23.61 -18.92
N PRO A 405 40.25 -24.75 -19.62
CA PRO A 405 39.15 -25.69 -19.88
C PRO A 405 38.49 -26.15 -18.57
N GLY A 406 37.18 -26.43 -18.61
CA GLY A 406 36.38 -26.74 -17.42
C GLY A 406 36.02 -25.52 -16.55
N PHE A 407 36.32 -24.29 -16.98
CA PHE A 407 36.03 -23.07 -16.23
C PHE A 407 34.52 -22.84 -16.09
N SER A 408 34.03 -22.75 -14.85
CA SER A 408 32.65 -22.37 -14.53
C SER A 408 32.61 -21.03 -13.80
N CYS A 409 31.66 -20.17 -14.16
CA CYS A 409 31.47 -18.86 -13.55
C CYS A 409 30.04 -18.35 -13.71
N ASP A 410 29.51 -17.70 -12.68
CA ASP A 410 28.29 -16.88 -12.79
C ASP A 410 28.69 -15.43 -13.04
N TYR A 411 28.04 -14.73 -13.98
CA TYR A 411 28.36 -13.35 -14.36
C TYR A 411 27.11 -12.50 -14.66
N CYS A 412 27.26 -11.18 -14.57
CA CYS A 412 26.27 -10.17 -14.96
C CYS A 412 26.97 -8.96 -15.60
N TYR A 413 26.23 -8.22 -16.42
CA TYR A 413 26.65 -6.93 -16.94
C TYR A 413 26.24 -5.77 -16.00
N TYR A 414 27.07 -4.73 -15.97
CA TYR A 414 26.87 -3.51 -15.17
C TYR A 414 27.20 -2.27 -16.01
N VAL A 415 26.36 -1.25 -15.92
CA VAL A 415 26.66 0.11 -16.37
C VAL A 415 27.29 0.85 -15.19
N VAL A 416 28.47 1.41 -15.40
CA VAL A 416 29.24 2.10 -14.36
C VAL A 416 29.67 3.49 -14.80
N ASP A 417 29.94 4.38 -13.83
CA ASP A 417 30.62 5.64 -14.07
C ASP A 417 32.15 5.44 -14.28
N ASP A 418 32.86 6.51 -14.60
CA ASP A 418 34.33 6.53 -14.76
C ASP A 418 35.10 6.07 -13.49
N SER A 419 34.47 6.16 -12.31
CA SER A 419 35.00 5.69 -11.01
C SER A 419 34.60 4.24 -10.67
N LYS A 420 33.99 3.52 -11.62
CA LYS A 420 33.41 2.18 -11.48
C LYS A 420 32.35 2.06 -10.38
N ASN A 421 31.63 3.12 -10.05
CA ASN A 421 30.42 3.02 -9.23
C ASN A 421 29.27 2.51 -10.10
N VAL A 422 28.42 1.66 -9.54
CA VAL A 422 27.30 1.06 -10.28
C VAL A 422 26.21 2.11 -10.50
N LEU A 423 25.88 2.36 -11.77
CA LEU A 423 24.76 3.21 -12.17
C LEU A 423 23.52 2.36 -12.47
N ARG A 424 23.70 1.22 -13.16
CA ARG A 424 22.70 0.16 -13.39
C ARG A 424 23.36 -1.20 -13.38
N SER A 425 22.60 -2.22 -13.02
CA SER A 425 22.96 -3.64 -13.23
C SER A 425 21.95 -4.28 -14.18
N GLU A 426 22.38 -5.32 -14.87
CA GLU A 426 21.47 -6.24 -15.56
C GLU A 426 20.44 -6.84 -14.58
N PHE A 427 19.22 -7.08 -15.06
CA PHE A 427 18.11 -7.54 -14.23
C PHE A 427 17.86 -9.05 -14.40
N GLY A 428 17.51 -9.76 -13.33
CA GLY A 428 17.23 -11.20 -13.36
C GLY A 428 18.31 -12.06 -12.68
N MET A 429 18.33 -13.35 -13.01
CA MET A 429 19.30 -14.30 -12.45
C MET A 429 20.67 -14.15 -13.10
N LYS A 430 21.75 -14.41 -12.33
CA LYS A 430 23.11 -14.39 -12.86
C LYS A 430 23.27 -15.40 -14.00
N ARG A 431 23.95 -15.00 -15.07
CA ARG A 431 24.23 -15.88 -16.21
C ARG A 431 25.25 -16.93 -15.78
N ASN A 432 24.90 -18.19 -15.84
CA ASN A 432 25.86 -19.28 -15.65
C ASN A 432 26.60 -19.57 -16.95
N LEU A 433 27.93 -19.72 -16.86
CA LEU A 433 28.83 -20.14 -17.92
C LEU A 433 29.57 -21.40 -17.47
N VAL A 434 29.64 -22.40 -18.34
CA VAL A 434 30.56 -23.54 -18.22
C VAL A 434 31.32 -23.70 -19.54
N VAL A 435 32.64 -23.54 -19.49
CA VAL A 435 33.56 -23.79 -20.61
C VAL A 435 33.90 -25.28 -20.61
N PRO A 436 33.71 -26.01 -21.73
CA PRO A 436 33.96 -27.45 -21.77
C PRO A 436 35.40 -27.85 -21.44
N GLU A 437 35.56 -29.07 -20.92
CA GLU A 437 36.87 -29.71 -20.77
C GLU A 437 37.44 -30.22 -22.09
N THR A 438 36.61 -30.33 -23.13
CA THR A 438 36.98 -30.85 -24.47
C THR A 438 37.71 -29.85 -25.35
N LEU A 439 37.76 -28.56 -24.98
CA LEU A 439 38.41 -27.50 -25.75
C LEU A 439 39.94 -27.56 -25.58
N THR A 440 40.68 -27.47 -26.69
CA THR A 440 42.14 -27.47 -26.68
C THR A 440 42.73 -26.06 -26.70
N GLY A 441 44.03 -25.95 -26.39
CA GLY A 441 44.67 -24.66 -26.14
C GLY A 441 44.72 -23.74 -27.35
N GLY A 442 44.07 -22.58 -27.24
CA GLY A 442 44.04 -21.55 -28.30
C GLY A 442 42.83 -21.59 -29.23
N GLU A 443 41.75 -22.26 -28.83
CA GLU A 443 40.38 -22.07 -29.34
C GLU A 443 39.72 -20.84 -28.67
N SER A 444 38.68 -20.28 -29.30
CA SER A 444 37.95 -19.10 -28.80
C SER A 444 36.46 -19.36 -28.61
N VAL A 445 35.94 -18.93 -27.46
CA VAL A 445 34.51 -18.93 -27.13
C VAL A 445 34.02 -17.48 -27.12
N GLN A 446 32.96 -17.20 -27.87
CA GLN A 446 32.30 -15.90 -27.92
C GLN A 446 30.89 -16.00 -27.36
N LEU A 447 30.62 -15.23 -26.32
CA LEU A 447 29.30 -15.06 -25.72
C LEU A 447 28.66 -13.82 -26.35
N ARG A 448 27.63 -14.01 -27.18
CA ARG A 448 26.79 -12.93 -27.70
C ARG A 448 25.54 -12.83 -26.83
N ASP A 449 25.54 -11.85 -25.95
CA ASP A 449 24.45 -11.61 -25.00
C ASP A 449 23.58 -10.43 -25.40
N LEU A 450 22.30 -10.47 -25.02
CA LEU A 450 21.40 -9.31 -25.00
C LEU A 450 21.18 -8.88 -23.55
N TRP A 451 21.15 -7.56 -23.29
CA TRP A 451 20.89 -7.02 -21.96
C TRP A 451 19.51 -7.45 -21.43
N GLN A 452 19.47 -8.08 -20.26
CA GLN A 452 18.21 -8.42 -19.60
C GLN A 452 17.61 -7.17 -18.93
N SER A 453 16.56 -6.64 -19.55
CA SER A 453 15.72 -5.56 -19.02
C SER A 453 14.67 -6.11 -18.05
N GLY A 454 14.09 -5.23 -17.22
CA GLY A 454 13.17 -5.64 -16.16
C GLY A 454 11.90 -6.35 -16.67
N ASP A 455 11.32 -5.85 -17.75
CA ASP A 455 10.15 -6.43 -18.43
C ASP A 455 10.38 -7.89 -18.84
N GLN A 456 11.58 -8.23 -19.29
CA GLN A 456 11.99 -9.59 -19.66
C GLN A 456 12.04 -10.53 -18.45
N ALA A 457 12.20 -10.03 -17.23
CA ALA A 457 12.19 -10.85 -16.03
C ALA A 457 10.77 -11.15 -15.49
N LEU A 458 9.73 -10.44 -15.95
CA LEU A 458 8.36 -10.59 -15.45
C LEU A 458 7.83 -12.03 -15.53
N PRO A 459 7.99 -12.78 -16.65
CA PRO A 459 7.49 -14.14 -16.75
C PRO A 459 8.18 -15.16 -15.82
N PHE A 460 9.34 -14.82 -15.25
CA PHE A 460 10.08 -15.67 -14.32
C PHE A 460 9.73 -15.39 -12.84
N ARG A 461 8.87 -14.39 -12.58
CA ARG A 461 8.28 -14.15 -11.25
C ARG A 461 7.31 -15.28 -10.90
N SER A 462 7.16 -15.58 -9.60
CA SER A 462 6.40 -16.75 -9.14
C SER A 462 4.92 -16.72 -9.54
N ALA A 463 4.31 -15.54 -9.68
CA ALA A 463 2.96 -15.40 -10.25
C ALA A 463 2.85 -16.03 -11.64
N PHE A 464 3.89 -15.95 -12.46
CA PHE A 464 3.92 -16.54 -13.80
C PHE A 464 4.51 -17.95 -13.78
N LYS A 465 5.76 -18.08 -13.33
CA LYS A 465 6.52 -19.34 -13.33
C LYS A 465 5.84 -20.46 -12.55
N ASP A 466 5.36 -20.16 -11.34
CA ASP A 466 4.91 -21.19 -10.38
C ASP A 466 3.39 -21.37 -10.40
N VAL A 467 2.65 -20.56 -11.17
CA VAL A 467 1.18 -20.57 -11.23
C VAL A 467 0.62 -20.55 -12.65
N ILE A 468 0.79 -19.46 -13.42
CA ILE A 468 0.16 -19.32 -14.76
C ILE A 468 0.77 -20.27 -15.79
N PHE A 469 2.09 -20.36 -15.87
CA PHE A 469 2.83 -21.21 -16.82
C PHE A 469 3.23 -22.56 -16.19
N ARG A 470 2.55 -22.99 -15.12
CA ARG A 470 2.88 -24.21 -14.38
C ARG A 470 2.57 -25.45 -15.22
N ASN A 471 3.60 -26.06 -15.81
CA ASN A 471 3.51 -27.39 -16.38
C ASN A 471 3.43 -28.45 -15.25
N THR A 472 2.56 -29.44 -15.44
CA THR A 472 2.28 -30.51 -14.45
C THR A 472 3.27 -31.68 -14.49
N SER A 473 4.27 -31.64 -15.38
CA SER A 473 5.18 -32.75 -15.66
C SER A 473 6.63 -32.41 -15.32
N ASP A 474 7.29 -33.32 -14.58
CA ASP A 474 8.74 -33.36 -14.42
C ASP A 474 9.41 -33.61 -15.78
N VAL A 475 9.60 -32.55 -16.58
CA VAL A 475 10.35 -32.63 -17.83
C VAL A 475 11.79 -32.99 -17.47
N LYS A 476 12.13 -34.28 -17.63
CA LYS A 476 13.48 -34.78 -17.42
C LYS A 476 14.44 -33.96 -18.27
N VAL A 477 15.38 -33.29 -17.59
CA VAL A 477 16.51 -32.62 -18.24
C VAL A 477 17.28 -33.68 -19.02
N GLU A 478 17.11 -33.71 -20.34
CA GLU A 478 17.65 -34.80 -21.17
C GLU A 478 19.19 -34.83 -21.14
N LYS A 479 19.83 -33.65 -21.04
CA LYS A 479 21.29 -33.48 -20.93
C LYS A 479 21.64 -32.23 -20.08
N PRO A 480 22.75 -32.24 -19.31
CA PRO A 480 23.26 -31.04 -18.64
C PRO A 480 23.68 -29.93 -19.62
N LEU A 481 23.74 -28.69 -19.13
CA LEU A 481 24.50 -27.61 -19.79
C LEU A 481 25.94 -28.06 -20.04
N GLY A 482 26.40 -27.97 -21.29
CA GLY A 482 27.82 -28.16 -21.64
C GLY A 482 28.21 -29.51 -22.26
N VAL A 483 27.28 -30.41 -22.60
CA VAL A 483 27.63 -31.57 -23.45
C VAL A 483 27.69 -31.14 -24.92
N PHE A 484 28.85 -30.63 -25.33
CA PHE A 484 29.17 -30.41 -26.74
C PHE A 484 29.41 -31.78 -27.40
N GLU A 485 28.50 -32.20 -28.28
CA GLU A 485 28.72 -33.42 -29.07
C GLU A 485 29.80 -33.17 -30.14
N ASN A 486 31.02 -33.58 -29.80
CA ASN A 486 32.14 -33.56 -30.71
C ASN A 486 31.94 -34.61 -31.80
N LYS A 487 31.72 -34.16 -33.05
CA LYS A 487 32.45 -34.61 -34.26
C LYS A 487 31.92 -33.96 -35.54
N SER A 488 32.65 -32.95 -36.00
CA SER A 488 32.81 -32.67 -37.42
C SER A 488 34.31 -32.72 -37.70
N GLU A 489 34.74 -33.58 -38.62
CA GLU A 489 36.16 -33.75 -39.01
C GLU A 489 36.63 -32.60 -39.94
N GLN A 490 36.15 -31.38 -39.69
CA GLN A 490 36.45 -30.18 -40.45
C GLN A 490 37.11 -29.15 -39.54
N ASP A 491 38.44 -29.15 -39.57
CA ASP A 491 39.24 -27.97 -39.23
C ASP A 491 38.73 -26.78 -40.09
N ASP A 492 38.69 -25.58 -39.50
CA ASP A 492 37.99 -24.37 -40.02
C ASP A 492 36.45 -24.44 -40.06
N SER A 493 35.82 -24.79 -38.94
CA SER A 493 34.36 -24.67 -38.73
C SER A 493 33.99 -23.66 -37.62
N VAL A 494 32.90 -22.91 -37.81
CA VAL A 494 32.28 -22.08 -36.76
C VAL A 494 31.06 -22.81 -36.21
N VAL A 495 30.99 -23.01 -34.91
CA VAL A 495 29.88 -23.67 -34.20
C VAL A 495 29.03 -22.61 -33.51
N VAL A 496 27.74 -22.54 -33.86
CA VAL A 496 26.80 -21.59 -33.25
C VAL A 496 25.78 -22.35 -32.41
N GLN A 497 25.63 -21.97 -31.14
CA GLN A 497 24.63 -22.48 -30.22
C GLN A 497 23.56 -21.41 -29.96
N PHE A 498 22.31 -21.68 -30.33
CA PHE A 498 21.16 -20.82 -30.05
C PHE A 498 20.58 -21.09 -28.66
N LYS A 499 20.18 -20.03 -27.95
CA LYS A 499 19.62 -20.09 -26.59
C LYS A 499 18.54 -18.99 -26.44
N ILE A 500 17.27 -19.36 -26.64
CA ILE A 500 16.11 -18.44 -26.67
C ILE A 500 15.18 -18.77 -25.48
N CYS A 501 14.97 -17.87 -24.51
CA CYS A 501 14.23 -18.12 -23.25
C CYS A 501 12.71 -17.97 -23.40
N CYS A 502 11.91 -18.98 -23.04
CA CYS A 502 10.49 -18.98 -23.44
C CYS A 502 9.60 -19.66 -22.38
N PRO A 503 9.01 -18.87 -21.47
CA PRO A 503 8.42 -19.33 -20.22
C PRO A 503 7.07 -20.05 -20.41
N ASP A 504 6.28 -19.63 -21.41
CA ASP A 504 4.96 -20.18 -21.70
C ASP A 504 5.04 -21.23 -22.81
N VAL A 505 5.42 -22.46 -22.43
CA VAL A 505 5.39 -23.60 -23.36
C VAL A 505 4.81 -24.83 -22.69
N GLY A 506 3.61 -25.20 -23.15
CA GLY A 506 2.90 -26.41 -22.72
C GLY A 506 3.44 -27.70 -23.33
N GLU A 507 3.09 -28.81 -22.68
CA GLU A 507 3.48 -30.17 -23.04
C GLU A 507 3.19 -30.55 -24.51
N GLY A 508 4.01 -31.44 -25.08
CA GLY A 508 3.96 -31.85 -26.50
C GLY A 508 4.62 -30.90 -27.49
N THR A 509 4.93 -29.67 -27.05
CA THR A 509 5.61 -28.65 -27.85
C THR A 509 7.01 -29.05 -28.34
N SER A 510 7.34 -28.67 -29.58
CA SER A 510 8.71 -28.68 -30.10
C SER A 510 9.07 -27.36 -30.80
N VAL A 511 10.31 -26.94 -30.56
CA VAL A 511 10.86 -25.61 -30.85
C VAL A 511 11.74 -25.68 -32.09
N TYR A 512 11.61 -24.75 -33.03
CA TYR A 512 12.40 -24.77 -34.26
C TYR A 512 13.04 -23.41 -34.56
N VAL A 513 14.35 -23.41 -34.82
CA VAL A 513 15.05 -22.27 -35.41
C VAL A 513 15.05 -22.43 -36.93
N LEU A 514 14.49 -21.45 -37.62
CA LEU A 514 14.39 -21.38 -39.07
C LEU A 514 15.26 -20.21 -39.59
N GLY A 515 15.76 -20.33 -40.81
CA GLY A 515 16.54 -19.25 -41.41
C GLY A 515 16.87 -19.48 -42.88
N THR A 516 17.61 -18.54 -43.46
CA THR A 516 18.03 -18.54 -44.87
C THR A 516 19.05 -19.63 -45.22
N SER A 517 19.84 -20.09 -44.24
CA SER A 517 20.88 -21.08 -44.48
C SER A 517 20.30 -22.48 -44.74
N GLY A 518 21.04 -23.30 -45.49
CA GLY A 518 20.64 -24.69 -45.75
C GLY A 518 20.54 -25.56 -44.48
N LYS A 519 21.32 -25.22 -43.43
CA LYS A 519 21.28 -25.90 -42.12
C LYS A 519 20.10 -25.47 -41.24
N LEU A 520 19.41 -24.37 -41.58
CA LEU A 520 18.20 -23.87 -40.91
C LEU A 520 16.96 -23.98 -41.81
N GLY A 521 16.99 -24.92 -42.76
CA GLY A 521 15.84 -25.34 -43.54
C GLY A 521 15.32 -24.39 -44.63
N LYS A 522 16.00 -23.28 -44.91
CA LYS A 522 15.52 -22.24 -45.87
C LYS A 522 14.07 -21.81 -45.57
N TRP A 523 13.79 -21.49 -44.30
CA TRP A 523 12.46 -21.15 -43.78
C TRP A 523 11.40 -22.26 -43.80
N LYS A 524 11.78 -23.53 -44.05
CA LYS A 524 10.86 -24.67 -43.95
C LYS A 524 11.02 -25.44 -42.63
N ILE A 525 9.90 -25.65 -41.94
CA ILE A 525 9.84 -26.32 -40.62
C ILE A 525 10.34 -27.77 -40.68
N GLU A 526 9.99 -28.51 -41.72
CA GLU A 526 10.46 -29.89 -41.99
C GLU A 526 11.99 -30.04 -41.97
N ASN A 527 12.72 -28.97 -42.26
CA ASN A 527 14.19 -28.94 -42.31
C ASN A 527 14.78 -27.96 -41.26
N GLY A 528 13.96 -27.51 -40.29
CA GLY A 528 14.34 -26.56 -39.25
C GLY A 528 15.15 -27.21 -38.13
N LEU A 529 15.97 -26.42 -37.43
CA LEU A 529 16.76 -26.91 -36.30
C LEU A 529 15.87 -27.04 -35.06
N ARG A 530 15.52 -28.27 -34.67
CA ARG A 530 14.79 -28.54 -33.42
C ARG A 530 15.69 -28.27 -32.19
N LEU A 531 15.22 -27.50 -31.22
CA LEU A 531 15.92 -27.28 -29.95
C LEU A 531 15.51 -28.32 -28.90
N ASN A 532 16.43 -28.61 -27.96
CA ASN A 532 16.25 -29.58 -26.87
C ASN A 532 16.20 -28.88 -25.49
N TYR A 533 15.58 -29.52 -24.50
CA TYR A 533 15.36 -28.96 -23.17
C TYR A 533 16.56 -29.14 -22.21
N VAL A 534 16.94 -28.07 -21.49
CA VAL A 534 18.11 -28.05 -20.59
C VAL A 534 17.87 -27.16 -19.34
N GLY A 535 17.34 -27.75 -18.27
CA GLY A 535 17.33 -27.18 -16.91
C GLY A 535 16.29 -26.07 -16.62
N ASP A 536 16.44 -25.40 -15.47
CA ASP A 536 15.49 -24.43 -14.87
C ASP A 536 15.28 -23.11 -15.64
N SER A 537 15.67 -23.04 -16.91
CA SER A 537 15.43 -21.90 -17.80
C SER A 537 14.89 -22.44 -19.12
N ILE A 538 13.57 -22.32 -19.27
CA ILE A 538 12.84 -22.87 -20.42
C ILE A 538 13.30 -22.17 -21.70
N TYR A 539 13.58 -22.92 -22.77
CA TYR A 539 13.98 -22.39 -24.08
C TYR A 539 13.10 -22.92 -25.23
N CYS A 540 12.01 -22.22 -25.62
CA CYS A 540 10.95 -22.84 -26.44
C CYS A 540 10.05 -22.00 -27.39
N LYS A 541 9.41 -22.65 -28.36
CA LYS A 541 8.08 -22.25 -28.83
C LYS A 541 7.27 -23.46 -29.26
N VAL A 542 5.95 -23.28 -29.12
CA VAL A 542 4.82 -24.20 -29.25
C VAL A 542 4.75 -24.95 -30.58
N GLN A 543 4.56 -26.27 -30.46
CA GLN A 543 3.88 -27.09 -31.47
C GLN A 543 2.79 -27.88 -30.76
N LYS A 544 1.53 -27.43 -30.89
CA LYS A 544 0.36 -28.16 -30.42
C LYS A 544 -0.36 -28.69 -31.66
N GLU A 545 -0.40 -30.02 -31.80
CA GLU A 545 -1.13 -30.82 -32.81
C GLU A 545 -1.76 -30.00 -33.96
N GLY A 546 -0.96 -29.62 -34.95
CA GLY A 546 -1.43 -29.00 -36.20
C GLY A 546 -1.29 -27.46 -36.32
N ASN A 547 -1.18 -26.70 -35.23
CA ASN A 547 -1.06 -25.23 -35.32
C ASN A 547 0.39 -24.72 -35.25
N ILE A 548 0.77 -23.90 -36.24
CA ILE A 548 2.08 -23.23 -36.35
C ILE A 548 1.92 -21.77 -35.93
N GLY A 549 2.69 -21.33 -34.93
CA GLY A 549 2.82 -19.92 -34.57
C GLY A 549 4.25 -19.43 -34.78
N PHE A 550 4.40 -18.22 -35.30
CA PHE A 550 5.71 -17.58 -35.47
C PHE A 550 6.07 -16.69 -34.27
N GLU A 551 7.30 -16.17 -34.26
CA GLU A 551 7.72 -15.09 -33.35
C GLU A 551 7.17 -13.75 -33.86
N SER A 552 6.85 -12.83 -32.95
CA SER A 552 6.42 -11.47 -33.31
C SER A 552 7.61 -10.53 -33.57
N GLY A 553 7.40 -9.55 -34.45
CA GLY A 553 8.41 -8.56 -34.83
C GLY A 553 9.23 -8.95 -36.06
N GLY A 554 10.43 -8.39 -36.18
CA GLY A 554 11.36 -8.67 -37.27
C GLY A 554 12.21 -9.92 -37.02
N ASN A 555 12.69 -10.53 -38.11
CA ASN A 555 13.62 -11.66 -38.07
C ASN A 555 14.87 -11.33 -37.24
N ARG A 556 15.44 -12.35 -36.59
CA ARG A 556 16.74 -12.26 -35.92
C ARG A 556 17.85 -12.37 -36.96
N GLU A 557 18.84 -11.49 -36.88
CA GLU A 557 19.96 -11.44 -37.84
C GLU A 557 21.25 -11.95 -37.19
N LEU A 558 22.03 -12.71 -37.96
CA LEU A 558 23.29 -13.30 -37.52
C LEU A 558 24.38 -13.08 -38.57
N SER A 559 25.23 -12.10 -38.31
CA SER A 559 26.46 -11.87 -39.08
C SER A 559 27.62 -12.68 -38.52
N LEU A 560 28.22 -13.51 -39.36
CA LEU A 560 29.42 -14.32 -39.07
C LEU A 560 30.62 -13.75 -39.82
N HIS A 561 31.60 -13.22 -39.10
CA HIS A 561 32.84 -12.69 -39.66
C HIS A 561 34.02 -13.61 -39.34
N SER A 562 34.24 -14.63 -40.17
CA SER A 562 35.41 -15.51 -40.01
C SER A 562 36.70 -14.76 -40.33
N THR A 563 37.59 -14.69 -39.34
CA THR A 563 38.93 -14.07 -39.45
C THR A 563 40.06 -14.97 -38.91
N SER A 564 39.76 -16.22 -38.55
CA SER A 564 40.66 -17.15 -37.87
C SER A 564 40.70 -18.51 -38.57
N SER A 565 41.91 -19.08 -38.72
CA SER A 565 42.15 -20.46 -39.20
C SER A 565 42.08 -21.49 -38.07
N LYS A 566 41.07 -21.37 -37.21
CA LYS A 566 40.82 -22.21 -36.04
C LYS A 566 39.33 -22.22 -35.69
N GLN A 567 38.87 -23.32 -35.11
CA GLN A 567 37.49 -23.49 -34.68
C GLN A 567 37.06 -22.42 -33.66
N GLU A 568 35.90 -21.79 -33.92
CA GLU A 568 35.29 -20.76 -33.08
C GLU A 568 33.92 -21.24 -32.59
N PHE A 569 33.65 -21.06 -31.29
CA PHE A 569 32.38 -21.40 -30.66
C PHE A 569 31.63 -20.13 -30.27
N ILE A 570 30.45 -19.91 -30.85
CA ILE A 570 29.58 -18.76 -30.57
C ILE A 570 28.35 -19.24 -29.82
N VAL A 571 28.16 -18.76 -28.59
CA VAL A 571 26.93 -18.96 -27.81
C VAL A 571 26.08 -17.70 -27.93
N MET A 572 24.87 -17.83 -28.49
CA MET A 572 23.93 -16.73 -28.69
C MET A 572 22.80 -16.79 -27.65
N SER A 573 22.82 -15.86 -26.69
CA SER A 573 21.72 -15.65 -25.74
C SER A 573 20.68 -14.71 -26.37
N ASP A 574 19.72 -15.29 -27.08
CA ASP A 574 18.69 -14.62 -27.87
C ASP A 574 17.58 -13.91 -27.06
N GLY A 575 17.71 -13.83 -25.73
CA GLY A 575 16.67 -13.22 -24.87
C GLY A 575 15.36 -14.01 -24.93
N LEU A 576 14.21 -13.35 -24.75
CA LEU A 576 12.92 -14.04 -24.85
C LEU A 576 12.44 -14.28 -26.28
N PHE A 577 11.68 -15.35 -26.47
CA PHE A 577 10.82 -15.50 -27.65
C PHE A 577 9.66 -14.50 -27.55
N ARG A 578 9.49 -13.69 -28.59
CA ARG A 578 8.55 -12.58 -28.63
C ARG A 578 7.14 -13.08 -28.97
N GLU A 579 6.41 -13.54 -27.97
CA GLU A 579 4.95 -13.82 -28.08
C GLU A 579 4.12 -12.52 -28.00
N ILE A 580 2.81 -12.61 -28.23
CA ILE A 580 1.87 -11.56 -27.80
C ILE A 580 1.91 -11.50 -26.26
N PRO A 581 2.00 -10.31 -25.62
CA PRO A 581 2.05 -10.22 -24.16
C PRO A 581 0.82 -10.84 -23.49
N TRP A 582 1.07 -11.66 -22.46
CA TRP A 582 0.02 -12.36 -21.71
C TRP A 582 -0.86 -11.38 -20.94
N ARG A 583 -2.19 -11.54 -20.99
CA ARG A 583 -3.14 -10.69 -20.26
C ARG A 583 -4.15 -11.55 -19.50
N GLY A 584 -4.40 -11.22 -18.24
CA GLY A 584 -5.34 -11.94 -17.36
C GLY A 584 -6.33 -11.03 -16.65
N ALA A 585 -7.34 -11.63 -16.03
CA ALA A 585 -8.31 -10.94 -15.18
C ALA A 585 -8.31 -11.52 -13.76
N GLY A 586 -8.78 -10.75 -12.78
CA GLY A 586 -8.85 -11.15 -11.38
C GLY A 586 -9.93 -10.41 -10.58
N VAL A 587 -10.16 -10.90 -9.36
CA VAL A 587 -11.07 -10.30 -8.38
C VAL A 587 -10.29 -9.77 -7.17
N ALA A 588 -10.74 -8.67 -6.57
CA ALA A 588 -10.26 -8.14 -5.31
C ALA A 588 -11.37 -8.21 -4.25
N VAL A 589 -11.03 -8.74 -3.07
CA VAL A 589 -11.95 -8.79 -1.92
C VAL A 589 -11.16 -8.80 -0.60
N PRO A 590 -11.53 -8.01 0.42
CA PRO A 590 -10.94 -8.14 1.74
C PRO A 590 -11.28 -9.50 2.35
N MET A 591 -10.32 -10.17 3.00
CA MET A 591 -10.56 -11.49 3.61
C MET A 591 -11.71 -11.45 4.62
N PHE A 592 -11.79 -10.39 5.44
CA PHE A 592 -12.87 -10.21 6.41
C PHE A 592 -14.27 -10.06 5.78
N SER A 593 -14.31 -9.61 4.51
CA SER A 593 -15.56 -9.32 3.81
C SER A 593 -16.20 -10.57 3.19
N VAL A 594 -15.39 -11.60 2.94
CA VAL A 594 -15.87 -12.88 2.40
C VAL A 594 -16.91 -13.49 3.33
N ARG A 595 -17.93 -14.13 2.74
CA ARG A 595 -19.02 -14.81 3.44
C ARG A 595 -19.20 -16.21 2.87
N SER A 596 -19.31 -17.23 3.71
CA SER A 596 -19.57 -18.62 3.29
C SER A 596 -20.60 -19.29 4.19
N GLU A 597 -21.14 -20.43 3.75
CA GLU A 597 -22.03 -21.26 4.58
C GLU A 597 -21.29 -21.89 5.78
N ASP A 598 -19.96 -21.77 5.89
CA ASP A 598 -19.12 -22.35 6.95
C ASP A 598 -18.36 -21.35 7.83
N ASP A 599 -18.46 -20.06 7.54
CA ASP A 599 -17.78 -19.03 8.32
C ASP A 599 -18.33 -18.86 9.75
N VAL A 600 -17.52 -18.27 10.63
CA VAL A 600 -17.95 -17.87 11.98
C VAL A 600 -17.87 -16.35 12.10
N GLY A 601 -18.76 -15.66 11.38
CA GLY A 601 -19.01 -14.21 11.47
C GLY A 601 -18.14 -13.31 10.60
N VAL A 602 -17.12 -13.89 9.96
CA VAL A 602 -16.10 -13.20 9.17
C VAL A 602 -15.48 -14.20 8.22
N GLY A 603 -15.07 -13.80 7.01
CA GLY A 603 -14.37 -14.68 6.09
C GLY A 603 -12.99 -15.11 6.61
N GLU A 604 -12.60 -16.35 6.32
CA GLU A 604 -11.43 -17.01 6.91
C GLU A 604 -10.57 -17.71 5.83
N PHE A 605 -9.33 -18.09 6.17
CA PHE A 605 -8.38 -18.54 5.14
C PHE A 605 -8.82 -19.77 4.34
N LEU A 606 -9.65 -20.67 4.91
CA LEU A 606 -10.14 -21.83 4.17
C LEU A 606 -11.25 -21.48 3.15
N ASP A 607 -11.97 -20.37 3.32
CA ASP A 607 -12.97 -19.90 2.35
C ASP A 607 -12.35 -19.48 1.01
N LEU A 608 -11.05 -19.14 1.03
CA LEU A 608 -10.28 -18.83 -0.19
C LEU A 608 -10.31 -19.97 -1.21
N LYS A 609 -10.46 -21.23 -0.79
CA LYS A 609 -10.55 -22.36 -1.71
C LYS A 609 -11.82 -22.28 -2.56
N LEU A 610 -12.95 -21.93 -1.94
CA LEU A 610 -14.22 -21.75 -2.63
C LEU A 610 -14.20 -20.49 -3.54
N LEU A 611 -13.52 -19.42 -3.11
CA LEU A 611 -13.31 -18.22 -3.92
C LEU A 611 -12.38 -18.49 -5.12
N VAL A 612 -11.38 -19.36 -4.98
CA VAL A 612 -10.52 -19.83 -6.08
C VAL A 612 -11.33 -20.64 -7.08
N ASP A 613 -12.17 -21.56 -6.63
CA ASP A 613 -13.02 -22.35 -7.53
C ASP A 613 -14.02 -21.47 -8.29
N TRP A 614 -14.64 -20.49 -7.61
CA TRP A 614 -15.50 -19.48 -8.26
C TRP A 614 -14.73 -18.63 -9.29
N SER A 615 -13.49 -18.27 -8.96
CA SER A 615 -12.61 -17.52 -9.87
C SER A 615 -12.30 -18.32 -11.12
N VAL A 616 -11.93 -19.60 -11.00
CA VAL A 616 -11.67 -20.51 -12.12
C VAL A 616 -12.89 -20.66 -13.02
N ASP A 617 -14.07 -20.93 -12.44
CA ASP A 617 -15.32 -21.05 -13.18
C ASP A 617 -15.63 -19.78 -13.99
N SER A 618 -15.42 -18.61 -13.36
CA SER A 618 -15.62 -17.28 -13.95
C SER A 618 -14.52 -16.84 -14.93
N GLY A 619 -13.48 -17.64 -15.14
CA GLY A 619 -12.38 -17.31 -16.06
C GLY A 619 -11.28 -16.40 -15.48
N LEU A 620 -11.24 -16.20 -14.16
CA LEU A 620 -10.32 -15.32 -13.46
C LEU A 620 -9.06 -16.06 -12.97
N HIS A 621 -7.89 -15.47 -13.21
CA HIS A 621 -6.57 -16.01 -12.88
C HIS A 621 -5.97 -15.47 -11.58
N LEU A 622 -6.66 -14.59 -10.85
CA LEU A 622 -6.10 -13.90 -9.69
C LEU A 622 -7.16 -13.55 -8.65
N VAL A 623 -6.80 -13.74 -7.38
CA VAL A 623 -7.51 -13.24 -6.20
C VAL A 623 -6.59 -12.29 -5.44
N GLN A 624 -7.02 -11.05 -5.27
CA GLN A 624 -6.33 -10.03 -4.49
C GLN A 624 -6.99 -9.85 -3.13
N LEU A 625 -6.18 -9.88 -2.07
CA LEU A 625 -6.59 -9.60 -0.70
C LEU A 625 -6.02 -8.26 -0.21
N LEU A 626 -6.69 -7.65 0.77
CA LEU A 626 -6.11 -6.62 1.63
C LEU A 626 -5.08 -7.24 2.61
N PRO A 627 -4.32 -6.45 3.39
CA PRO A 627 -3.37 -7.00 4.35
C PRO A 627 -4.05 -7.97 5.34
N VAL A 628 -3.42 -9.12 5.58
CA VAL A 628 -3.94 -10.19 6.45
C VAL A 628 -3.20 -10.29 7.79
N ASN A 629 -2.44 -9.25 8.12
CA ASN A 629 -1.63 -9.17 9.33
C ASN A 629 -2.48 -8.88 10.58
N ASP A 630 -1.98 -9.27 11.75
CA ASP A 630 -2.63 -8.94 13.02
C ASP A 630 -2.60 -7.42 13.27
N THR A 631 -3.76 -6.83 13.52
CA THR A 631 -3.96 -5.39 13.79
C THR A 631 -4.49 -5.13 15.20
N SER A 632 -4.53 -6.15 16.07
CA SER A 632 -5.14 -6.10 17.42
C SER A 632 -4.36 -5.24 18.43
N VAL A 633 -4.13 -3.96 18.14
CA VAL A 633 -3.32 -3.02 18.94
C VAL A 633 -4.05 -2.64 20.23
N HIS A 634 -5.38 -2.50 20.22
CA HIS A 634 -6.14 -2.13 21.41
C HIS A 634 -7.30 -3.10 21.74
N LYS A 635 -7.55 -4.11 20.91
CA LYS A 635 -8.70 -5.05 20.98
C LYS A 635 -10.07 -4.36 20.90
N MET A 636 -10.17 -3.35 20.05
CA MET A 636 -11.40 -2.56 19.83
C MET A 636 -11.75 -2.54 18.35
N TRP A 637 -13.00 -2.21 17.99
CA TRP A 637 -13.44 -2.09 16.60
C TRP A 637 -12.56 -1.17 15.70
N TRP A 638 -11.86 -0.20 16.28
CA TRP A 638 -10.95 0.69 15.53
C TRP A 638 -9.71 -0.05 14.97
N ASP A 639 -9.38 -1.24 15.50
CA ASP A 639 -8.31 -2.12 15.01
C ASP A 639 -8.67 -2.78 13.67
N SER A 640 -9.90 -2.57 13.16
CA SER A 640 -10.35 -3.07 11.86
C SER A 640 -9.54 -2.53 10.66
N TYR A 641 -8.80 -1.44 10.82
CA TYR A 641 -7.97 -0.83 9.77
C TYR A 641 -6.75 -1.71 9.40
N PRO A 642 -6.74 -2.39 8.23
CA PRO A 642 -5.77 -3.45 7.95
C PRO A 642 -4.32 -2.95 7.72
N TYR A 643 -4.13 -1.64 7.56
CA TYR A 643 -2.82 -1.03 7.35
C TYR A 643 -2.11 -0.62 8.66
N SER A 644 -2.78 -0.68 9.83
CA SER A 644 -2.17 -0.47 11.15
C SER A 644 -1.80 -1.77 11.85
N SER A 645 -0.81 -2.48 11.32
CA SER A 645 -0.42 -3.79 11.85
C SER A 645 0.26 -3.71 13.23
N LEU A 646 -0.23 -4.51 14.18
CA LEU A 646 0.43 -4.85 15.44
C LEU A 646 1.76 -5.58 15.18
N SER A 647 1.81 -6.41 14.13
CA SER A 647 3.05 -7.00 13.62
C SER A 647 2.97 -7.22 12.12
N VAL A 648 4.04 -6.86 11.41
CA VAL A 648 4.11 -7.10 9.95
C VAL A 648 4.36 -8.55 9.56
N PHE A 649 4.58 -9.45 10.54
CA PHE A 649 4.91 -10.87 10.33
C PHE A 649 3.77 -11.83 10.73
N ALA A 650 3.04 -11.49 11.80
CA ALA A 650 1.96 -12.31 12.33
C ALA A 650 0.69 -12.21 11.46
N LEU A 651 -0.04 -13.32 11.33
CA LEU A 651 -1.35 -13.37 10.68
C LEU A 651 -2.44 -13.01 11.69
N HIS A 652 -3.52 -12.36 11.26
CA HIS A 652 -4.60 -11.96 12.17
C HIS A 652 -5.39 -13.20 12.66
N PRO A 653 -5.59 -13.38 13.99
CA PRO A 653 -6.42 -14.48 14.51
C PRO A 653 -7.89 -14.47 14.05
N LEU A 654 -8.38 -13.35 13.53
CA LEU A 654 -9.72 -13.20 12.94
C LEU A 654 -9.96 -14.20 11.80
N TYR A 655 -8.93 -14.54 11.03
CA TYR A 655 -9.01 -15.41 9.84
C TYR A 655 -8.85 -16.91 10.15
N LEU A 656 -8.86 -17.30 11.43
CA LEU A 656 -8.76 -18.69 11.87
C LEU A 656 -10.11 -19.42 11.69
N ARG A 657 -10.08 -20.59 11.03
CA ARG A 657 -11.18 -21.57 11.08
C ARG A 657 -11.02 -22.49 12.27
N VAL A 658 -11.83 -22.25 13.30
CA VAL A 658 -11.80 -23.03 14.56
C VAL A 658 -12.25 -24.48 14.38
N GLN A 659 -13.14 -24.73 13.41
CA GLN A 659 -13.57 -26.07 12.99
C GLN A 659 -12.40 -26.94 12.49
N ALA A 660 -11.34 -26.31 11.96
CA ALA A 660 -10.18 -26.98 11.36
C ALA A 660 -8.93 -26.93 12.26
N LEU A 661 -9.10 -26.73 13.57
CA LEU A 661 -8.01 -26.84 14.54
C LEU A 661 -7.68 -28.32 14.85
N SER A 662 -8.70 -29.15 15.02
CA SER A 662 -8.54 -30.56 15.44
C SER A 662 -9.52 -31.48 14.72
N GLU A 663 -9.07 -32.66 14.31
CA GLU A 663 -9.94 -33.70 13.73
C GLU A 663 -10.92 -34.31 14.75
N ARG A 664 -10.69 -34.10 16.06
CA ARG A 664 -11.40 -34.79 17.16
C ARG A 664 -12.10 -33.82 18.12
N LEU A 665 -12.79 -32.82 17.57
CA LEU A 665 -13.56 -31.85 18.36
C LEU A 665 -14.59 -32.55 19.28
N PRO A 666 -14.59 -32.29 20.59
CA PRO A 666 -15.64 -32.71 21.51
C PRO A 666 -17.01 -32.13 21.10
N GLU A 667 -18.09 -32.86 21.33
CA GLU A 667 -19.43 -32.48 20.83
C GLU A 667 -19.89 -31.12 21.35
N GLY A 668 -19.67 -30.81 22.63
CA GLY A 668 -20.00 -29.49 23.20
C GLY A 668 -19.24 -28.33 22.55
N ILE A 669 -18.02 -28.54 22.03
CA ILE A 669 -17.28 -27.51 21.28
C ILE A 669 -17.89 -27.32 19.88
N LYS A 670 -18.40 -28.39 19.24
CA LYS A 670 -19.15 -28.26 17.98
C LYS A 670 -20.46 -27.52 18.17
N GLU A 671 -21.19 -27.82 19.25
CA GLU A 671 -22.43 -27.10 19.62
C GLU A 671 -22.15 -25.61 19.86
N ASP A 672 -21.08 -25.27 20.60
CA ASP A 672 -20.63 -23.88 20.79
C ASP A 672 -20.38 -23.16 19.45
N ILE A 673 -19.67 -23.82 18.51
CA ILE A 673 -19.38 -23.26 17.17
C ILE A 673 -20.67 -23.06 16.35
N GLU A 674 -21.58 -24.04 16.37
CA GLU A 674 -22.87 -23.97 15.65
C GLU A 674 -23.84 -22.92 16.21
N VAL A 675 -23.71 -22.57 17.49
CA VAL A 675 -24.40 -21.43 18.11
C VAL A 675 -23.73 -20.12 17.70
N ALA A 676 -22.40 -20.03 17.80
CA ALA A 676 -21.63 -18.86 17.39
C ALA A 676 -21.87 -18.46 15.94
N LYS A 677 -21.79 -19.43 15.02
CA LYS A 677 -22.07 -19.28 13.58
C LYS A 677 -23.43 -18.61 13.31
N LYS A 678 -24.48 -19.02 14.03
CA LYS A 678 -25.84 -18.45 13.90
C LYS A 678 -26.00 -17.08 14.54
N GLN A 679 -25.23 -16.78 15.59
CA GLN A 679 -25.27 -15.48 16.27
C GLN A 679 -24.47 -14.41 15.53
N LEU A 680 -23.34 -14.79 14.94
CA LEU A 680 -22.38 -13.91 14.27
C LEU A 680 -22.65 -13.74 12.77
N ASP A 681 -23.61 -14.46 12.16
CA ASP A 681 -24.02 -14.26 10.77
C ASP A 681 -24.79 -12.93 10.56
N GLN A 682 -24.05 -11.82 10.67
CA GLN A 682 -24.56 -10.45 10.62
C GLN A 682 -24.30 -9.78 9.26
N LYS A 683 -24.99 -8.66 9.01
CA LYS A 683 -24.86 -7.82 7.79
C LYS A 683 -23.45 -7.24 7.60
N ASP A 684 -22.80 -6.91 8.71
CA ASP A 684 -21.48 -6.32 8.82
C ASP A 684 -20.66 -7.15 9.84
N VAL A 685 -19.34 -7.13 9.77
CA VAL A 685 -18.46 -7.90 10.67
C VAL A 685 -18.49 -7.31 12.09
N ASP A 686 -18.83 -8.13 13.08
CA ASP A 686 -18.65 -7.84 14.50
C ASP A 686 -17.26 -8.33 14.95
N TYR A 687 -16.26 -7.45 14.90
CA TYR A 687 -14.86 -7.79 15.19
C TYR A 687 -14.66 -8.28 16.62
N GLU A 688 -15.31 -7.63 17.59
CA GLU A 688 -15.08 -7.85 19.01
C GLU A 688 -15.68 -9.20 19.44
N ALA A 689 -16.96 -9.44 19.13
CA ALA A 689 -17.63 -10.70 19.45
C ALA A 689 -17.02 -11.89 18.68
N THR A 690 -16.61 -11.69 17.43
CA THR A 690 -15.98 -12.75 16.62
C THR A 690 -14.61 -13.14 17.17
N MET A 691 -13.76 -12.17 17.51
CA MET A 691 -12.44 -12.43 18.09
C MET A 691 -12.53 -13.12 19.45
N GLU A 692 -13.40 -12.64 20.34
CA GLU A 692 -13.62 -13.27 21.65
C GLU A 692 -14.06 -14.72 21.50
N THR A 693 -15.07 -14.96 20.65
CA THR A 693 -15.63 -16.30 20.42
C THR A 693 -14.60 -17.27 19.85
N LYS A 694 -13.86 -16.86 18.80
CA LYS A 694 -12.84 -17.71 18.17
C LYS A 694 -11.69 -18.03 19.10
N LEU A 695 -11.18 -17.04 19.84
CA LEU A 695 -10.08 -17.27 20.79
C LEU A 695 -10.54 -18.13 21.98
N SER A 696 -11.79 -17.98 22.45
CA SER A 696 -12.38 -18.83 23.48
C SER A 696 -12.49 -20.30 23.03
N VAL A 697 -13.01 -20.56 21.82
CA VAL A 697 -13.08 -21.90 21.23
C VAL A 697 -11.68 -22.48 21.02
N ALA A 698 -10.76 -21.72 20.42
CA ALA A 698 -9.39 -22.17 20.20
C ALA A 698 -8.64 -22.46 21.50
N LYS A 699 -8.91 -21.71 22.58
CA LYS A 699 -8.33 -21.95 23.91
C LYS A 699 -8.84 -23.26 24.53
N LYS A 700 -10.15 -23.54 24.43
CA LYS A 700 -10.72 -24.84 24.86
C LYS A 700 -10.06 -26.03 24.14
N ILE A 701 -9.75 -25.88 22.85
CA ILE A 701 -9.09 -26.92 22.04
C ILE A 701 -7.61 -27.03 22.43
N PHE A 702 -6.88 -25.91 22.53
CA PHE A 702 -5.49 -25.88 22.98
C PHE A 702 -5.29 -26.58 24.32
N ASP A 703 -6.15 -26.35 25.30
CA ASP A 703 -6.05 -26.98 26.63
C ASP A 703 -6.25 -28.52 26.60
N LEU A 704 -6.77 -29.08 25.49
CA LEU A 704 -6.92 -30.53 25.28
C LEU A 704 -5.74 -31.15 24.49
N GLU A 705 -5.14 -30.43 23.55
CA GLU A 705 -4.19 -31.00 22.58
C GLU A 705 -2.81 -30.30 22.50
N LYS A 706 -2.55 -29.28 23.34
CA LYS A 706 -1.30 -28.49 23.28
C LYS A 706 -0.05 -29.35 23.21
N ASP A 707 0.09 -30.37 24.06
CA ASP A 707 1.32 -31.16 24.12
C ASP A 707 1.51 -31.97 22.82
N GLN A 708 0.45 -32.58 22.30
CA GLN A 708 0.45 -33.29 21.01
C GLN A 708 0.83 -32.38 19.84
N THR A 709 0.27 -31.17 19.78
CA THR A 709 0.54 -30.23 18.68
C THR A 709 1.93 -29.63 18.78
N LEU A 710 2.38 -29.25 19.99
CA LEU A 710 3.69 -28.65 20.23
C LEU A 710 4.84 -29.67 20.04
N GLU A 711 4.62 -30.95 20.30
CA GLU A 711 5.60 -32.02 20.05
C GLU A 711 5.64 -32.47 18.57
N SER A 712 4.68 -32.02 17.74
CA SER A 712 4.64 -32.40 16.31
C SER A 712 5.84 -31.85 15.53
N SER A 713 6.34 -32.64 14.57
CA SER A 713 7.48 -32.26 13.73
C SER A 713 7.18 -31.05 12.84
N SER A 714 5.93 -30.88 12.42
CA SER A 714 5.45 -29.71 11.66
C SER A 714 5.45 -28.44 12.52
N PHE A 715 5.00 -28.51 13.78
CA PHE A 715 5.09 -27.37 14.69
C PHE A 715 6.55 -27.01 15.01
N GLN A 716 7.40 -27.99 15.33
CA GLN A 716 8.81 -27.75 15.64
C GLN A 716 9.57 -27.12 14.45
N LYS A 717 9.26 -27.55 13.22
CA LYS A 717 9.76 -26.91 12.00
C LYS A 717 9.25 -25.47 11.89
N PHE A 718 7.94 -25.25 11.97
CA PHE A 718 7.35 -23.91 11.93
C PHE A 718 7.95 -22.96 12.99
N PHE A 719 8.08 -23.43 14.23
CA PHE A 719 8.63 -22.64 15.32
C PHE A 719 10.08 -22.25 15.04
N SER A 720 10.96 -23.20 14.69
CA SER A 720 12.37 -22.91 14.38
C SER A 720 12.57 -22.00 13.17
N GLU A 721 11.70 -22.07 12.15
CA GLU A 721 11.75 -21.18 10.98
C GLU A 721 11.22 -19.75 11.25
N ASN A 722 10.49 -19.53 12.35
CA ASN A 722 9.81 -18.26 12.65
C ASN A 722 10.19 -17.65 14.02
N GLU A 723 10.99 -18.34 14.84
CA GLU A 723 11.34 -18.00 16.23
C GLU A 723 11.71 -16.52 16.42
N ALA A 724 12.49 -15.96 15.48
CA ALA A 724 13.00 -14.60 15.54
C ALA A 724 11.93 -13.49 15.60
N TRP A 725 10.75 -13.71 15.00
CA TRP A 725 9.60 -12.78 15.08
C TRP A 725 8.47 -13.33 15.98
N LEU A 726 8.30 -14.65 16.02
CA LEU A 726 7.22 -15.32 16.74
C LEU A 726 7.35 -15.20 18.25
N LYS A 727 8.56 -15.35 18.82
CA LYS A 727 8.81 -15.13 20.25
C LYS A 727 8.48 -13.69 20.68
N PRO A 728 9.02 -12.62 20.02
CA PRO A 728 8.64 -11.25 20.33
C PRO A 728 7.13 -10.97 20.19
N TYR A 729 6.48 -11.50 19.14
CA TYR A 729 5.03 -11.32 18.94
C TYR A 729 4.20 -11.90 20.10
N ALA A 730 4.47 -13.14 20.51
CA ALA A 730 3.74 -13.78 21.61
C ALA A 730 4.00 -13.09 22.95
N ALA A 731 5.25 -12.66 23.20
CA ALA A 731 5.60 -11.88 24.38
C ALA A 731 4.92 -10.50 24.39
N PHE A 732 4.85 -9.81 23.24
CA PHE A 732 4.15 -8.54 23.10
C PHE A 732 2.65 -8.69 23.37
N CYS A 733 2.00 -9.72 22.79
CA CYS A 733 0.57 -9.98 23.02
C CYS A 733 0.29 -10.21 24.51
N PHE A 734 1.13 -10.99 25.19
CA PHE A 734 1.04 -11.18 26.64
C PHE A 734 1.25 -9.86 27.41
N LEU A 735 2.26 -9.06 27.07
CA LEU A 735 2.56 -7.80 27.76
C LEU A 735 1.46 -6.75 27.55
N ARG A 736 0.93 -6.61 26.32
CA ARG A 736 -0.25 -5.78 26.02
C ARG A 736 -1.41 -6.16 26.91
N ASP A 737 -1.69 -7.45 27.02
CA ASP A 737 -2.84 -7.98 27.77
C ASP A 737 -2.63 -7.87 29.29
N PHE A 738 -1.39 -7.97 29.76
CA PHE A 738 -1.04 -7.85 31.17
C PHE A 738 -1.01 -6.40 31.69
N PHE A 739 -0.61 -5.45 30.84
CA PHE A 739 -0.60 -4.01 31.16
C PHE A 739 -1.84 -3.27 30.63
N GLU A 740 -2.77 -3.96 29.98
CA GLU A 740 -3.98 -3.42 29.35
C GLU A 740 -3.72 -2.27 28.34
N THR A 741 -2.51 -2.22 27.76
CA THR A 741 -2.09 -1.21 26.79
C THR A 741 -0.98 -1.71 25.86
N SER A 742 -1.06 -1.39 24.57
CA SER A 742 0.05 -1.59 23.62
C SER A 742 1.09 -0.46 23.64
N ASP A 743 0.85 0.65 24.36
CA ASP A 743 1.88 1.67 24.55
C ASP A 743 2.99 1.10 25.43
N HIS A 744 3.96 0.48 24.75
CA HIS A 744 5.08 -0.19 25.37
C HIS A 744 5.96 0.75 26.19
N SER A 745 5.80 2.08 26.12
CA SER A 745 6.48 2.98 27.05
C SER A 745 6.02 2.78 28.50
N GLN A 746 4.77 2.32 28.70
CA GLN A 746 4.12 2.16 30.00
C GLN A 746 4.44 0.83 30.70
N TRP A 747 5.12 -0.12 30.04
CA TRP A 747 5.42 -1.46 30.56
C TRP A 747 6.59 -1.53 31.57
N GLY A 748 6.97 -0.40 32.17
CA GLY A 748 8.03 -0.28 33.17
C GLY A 748 9.36 -0.89 32.73
N THR A 749 9.72 -2.05 33.30
CA THR A 749 10.99 -2.72 32.99
C THR A 749 10.99 -3.40 31.62
N PHE A 750 9.84 -3.65 31.00
CA PHE A 750 9.73 -4.23 29.66
C PHE A 750 9.65 -3.19 28.54
N SER A 751 9.59 -1.89 28.87
CA SER A 751 9.52 -0.81 27.88
C SER A 751 10.73 -0.76 26.94
N ASP A 752 11.91 -1.12 27.45
CA ASP A 752 13.11 -1.33 26.65
C ASP A 752 13.30 -2.84 26.36
N TYR A 753 13.12 -3.21 25.09
CA TYR A 753 13.34 -4.57 24.59
C TYR A 753 14.78 -5.04 24.80
N THR A 754 14.97 -6.23 25.38
CA THR A 754 16.25 -6.96 25.34
C THR A 754 16.01 -8.46 25.18
N LYS A 755 16.92 -9.15 24.47
CA LYS A 755 16.82 -10.61 24.26
C LYS A 755 16.80 -11.39 25.58
N ASP A 756 17.58 -10.98 26.57
CA ASP A 756 17.63 -11.64 27.88
C ASP A 756 16.30 -11.55 28.66
N LYS A 757 15.54 -10.45 28.51
CA LYS A 757 14.20 -10.32 29.11
C LYS A 757 13.20 -11.19 28.36
N LEU A 758 13.27 -11.20 27.03
CA LEU A 758 12.42 -12.02 26.16
C LEU A 758 12.59 -13.51 26.50
N GLU A 759 13.81 -14.04 26.45
CA GLU A 759 14.08 -15.46 26.69
C GLU A 759 13.64 -15.93 28.10
N LYS A 760 13.78 -15.07 29.12
CA LYS A 760 13.27 -15.35 30.47
C LYS A 760 11.75 -15.40 30.50
N LEU A 761 11.08 -14.45 29.85
CA LEU A 761 9.61 -14.38 29.80
C LEU A 761 9.02 -15.57 29.02
N THR A 762 9.64 -15.95 27.89
CA THR A 762 9.21 -17.05 27.02
C THR A 762 9.77 -18.43 27.42
N SER A 763 10.50 -18.54 28.53
CA SER A 763 11.04 -19.83 29.02
C SER A 763 9.92 -20.79 29.42
N LYS A 764 10.14 -22.10 29.24
CA LYS A 764 9.23 -23.15 29.74
C LYS A 764 9.05 -23.14 31.26
N ASP A 765 10.02 -22.58 31.99
CA ASP A 765 9.96 -22.43 33.45
C ASP A 765 9.16 -21.18 33.91
N SER A 766 8.70 -20.35 32.97
CA SER A 766 7.91 -19.15 33.24
C SER A 766 6.48 -19.50 33.66
N LEU A 767 5.96 -18.87 34.72
CA LEU A 767 4.56 -19.04 35.15
C LEU A 767 3.54 -18.64 34.07
N HIS A 768 3.96 -17.83 33.08
CA HIS A 768 3.13 -17.34 31.99
C HIS A 768 3.34 -18.11 30.68
N TYR A 769 4.14 -19.19 30.69
CA TYR A 769 4.52 -19.92 29.47
C TYR A 769 3.30 -20.42 28.69
N ASP A 770 2.30 -21.02 29.34
CA ASP A 770 1.10 -21.53 28.65
C ASP A 770 0.30 -20.42 27.95
N THR A 771 0.24 -19.21 28.52
CA THR A 771 -0.44 -18.05 27.91
C THR A 771 0.32 -17.55 26.68
N ILE A 772 1.65 -17.47 26.77
CA ILE A 772 2.52 -17.09 25.65
C ILE A 772 2.47 -18.17 24.55
N CYS A 773 2.50 -19.44 24.94
CA CYS A 773 2.51 -20.59 24.04
C CYS A 773 1.22 -20.74 23.23
N PHE A 774 0.09 -20.29 23.77
CA PHE A 774 -1.17 -20.20 23.03
C PHE A 774 -1.03 -19.34 21.75
N HIS A 775 -0.28 -18.24 21.79
CA HIS A 775 -0.02 -17.43 20.58
C HIS A 775 0.83 -18.17 19.54
N TYR A 776 1.76 -19.06 19.96
CA TYR A 776 2.49 -19.92 19.02
C TYR A 776 1.56 -20.92 18.32
N TYR A 777 0.65 -21.53 19.07
CA TYR A 777 -0.36 -22.45 18.54
C TYR A 777 -1.28 -21.75 17.53
N ILE A 778 -1.83 -20.58 17.86
CA ILE A 778 -2.69 -19.80 16.95
C ILE A 778 -1.95 -19.44 15.65
N GLN A 779 -0.73 -18.91 15.74
CA GLN A 779 0.05 -18.56 14.54
C GLN A 779 0.44 -19.79 13.70
N TYR A 780 0.66 -20.95 14.31
CA TYR A 780 0.88 -22.21 13.60
C TYR A 780 -0.36 -22.65 12.81
N HIS A 781 -1.56 -22.65 13.41
CA HIS A 781 -2.78 -23.05 12.69
C HIS A 781 -3.18 -22.04 11.59
N LEU A 782 -3.01 -20.74 11.81
CA LEU A 782 -3.16 -19.72 10.77
C LEU A 782 -2.19 -19.97 9.59
N HIS A 783 -0.92 -20.28 9.89
CA HIS A 783 0.08 -20.63 8.89
C HIS A 783 -0.32 -21.87 8.08
N VAL A 784 -0.80 -22.93 8.73
CA VAL A 784 -1.26 -24.16 8.07
C VAL A 784 -2.43 -23.86 7.12
N GLN A 785 -3.47 -23.18 7.61
CA GLN A 785 -4.69 -22.90 6.84
C GLN A 785 -4.42 -21.99 5.63
N LEU A 786 -3.63 -20.92 5.79
CA LEU A 786 -3.26 -20.03 4.69
C LEU A 786 -2.30 -20.71 3.69
N SER A 787 -1.39 -21.58 4.16
CA SER A 787 -0.52 -22.35 3.28
C SER A 787 -1.29 -23.36 2.44
N GLU A 788 -2.31 -24.01 3.01
CA GLU A 788 -3.21 -24.92 2.29
C GLU A 788 -3.97 -24.18 1.18
N ALA A 789 -4.63 -23.07 1.52
CA ALA A 789 -5.38 -22.25 0.57
C ALA A 789 -4.47 -21.67 -0.54
N SER A 790 -3.26 -21.24 -0.17
CA SER A 790 -2.24 -20.77 -1.11
C SER A 790 -1.84 -21.86 -2.10
N GLU A 791 -1.48 -23.07 -1.64
CA GLU A 791 -1.09 -24.14 -2.54
C GLU A 791 -2.27 -24.68 -3.38
N TYR A 792 -3.50 -24.59 -2.87
CA TYR A 792 -4.71 -24.86 -3.64
C TYR A 792 -4.84 -23.89 -4.82
N ALA A 793 -4.72 -22.58 -4.58
CA ALA A 793 -4.73 -21.55 -5.63
C ALA A 793 -3.64 -21.78 -6.69
N ARG A 794 -2.39 -22.06 -6.26
CA ARG A 794 -1.28 -22.38 -7.18
C ARG A 794 -1.54 -23.63 -8.03
N LYS A 795 -2.28 -24.62 -7.54
CA LYS A 795 -2.65 -25.83 -8.29
C LYS A 795 -3.77 -25.56 -9.31
N LYS A 796 -4.71 -24.67 -8.97
CA LYS A 796 -5.81 -24.24 -9.83
C LYS A 796 -5.44 -23.15 -10.85
N GLY A 797 -4.16 -22.74 -10.90
CA GLY A 797 -3.69 -21.68 -11.83
C GLY A 797 -4.17 -20.28 -11.45
N VAL A 798 -4.46 -20.04 -10.16
CA VAL A 798 -4.92 -18.75 -9.61
C VAL A 798 -3.82 -18.13 -8.73
N VAL A 799 -3.43 -16.91 -9.07
CA VAL A 799 -2.46 -16.09 -8.34
C VAL A 799 -3.12 -15.52 -7.08
N LEU A 800 -2.60 -15.85 -5.90
CA LEU A 800 -2.92 -15.07 -4.69
C LEU A 800 -2.01 -13.84 -4.62
N LYS A 801 -2.65 -12.67 -4.69
CA LYS A 801 -2.00 -11.36 -4.61
C LYS A 801 -2.28 -10.72 -3.25
N GLY A 802 -1.24 -10.59 -2.43
CA GLY A 802 -1.35 -9.88 -1.15
C GLY A 802 -1.22 -8.36 -1.29
N ASP A 803 -1.24 -7.67 -0.17
CA ASP A 803 -0.98 -6.24 -0.06
C ASP A 803 0.02 -5.98 1.08
N LEU A 804 0.93 -5.02 0.88
CA LEU A 804 2.06 -4.72 1.75
C LEU A 804 1.98 -3.25 2.19
N PRO A 805 1.43 -2.95 3.38
CA PRO A 805 1.33 -1.60 3.92
C PRO A 805 2.68 -0.88 3.98
N ILE A 806 2.73 0.39 3.58
CA ILE A 806 3.94 1.20 3.82
C ILE A 806 4.16 1.45 5.32
N GLY A 807 3.06 1.57 6.08
CA GLY A 807 3.05 1.85 7.52
C GLY A 807 3.25 0.64 8.42
N VAL A 808 3.43 0.96 9.72
CA VAL A 808 3.42 0.06 10.87
C VAL A 808 2.85 0.85 12.04
N ASP A 809 2.06 0.24 12.93
CA ASP A 809 1.55 0.94 14.12
C ASP A 809 2.72 1.42 15.01
N LYS A 810 2.55 2.59 15.63
CA LYS A 810 3.52 3.17 16.57
C LYS A 810 3.72 2.29 17.81
N ASN A 811 2.69 1.56 18.21
CA ASN A 811 2.61 0.69 19.37
C ASN A 811 2.61 -0.79 18.92
N SER A 812 3.57 -1.16 18.07
CA SER A 812 3.68 -2.49 17.46
C SER A 812 4.84 -3.31 18.04
N VAL A 813 4.83 -4.61 17.74
CA VAL A 813 5.98 -5.51 17.99
C VAL A 813 7.23 -4.96 17.31
N ASP A 814 7.07 -4.45 16.09
CA ASP A 814 8.15 -3.97 15.24
C ASP A 814 8.81 -2.69 15.79
N THR A 815 8.01 -1.72 16.29
CA THR A 815 8.55 -0.50 16.92
C THR A 815 9.12 -0.74 18.32
N TRP A 816 8.63 -1.74 19.05
CA TRP A 816 9.20 -2.18 20.33
C TRP A 816 10.56 -2.88 20.16
N VAL A 817 10.65 -3.85 19.24
CA VAL A 817 11.86 -4.66 19.01
C VAL A 817 12.94 -3.87 18.26
N ASN A 818 12.55 -3.13 17.21
CA ASN A 818 13.48 -2.50 16.26
C ASN A 818 13.41 -0.97 16.31
N ARG A 819 13.23 -0.39 17.51
CA ARG A 819 12.99 1.05 17.75
C ARG A 819 13.94 2.01 17.03
N ASN A 820 15.20 1.62 16.80
CA ASN A 820 16.20 2.43 16.08
C ASN A 820 15.90 2.59 14.57
N LEU A 821 15.10 1.70 13.98
CA LEU A 821 14.70 1.74 12.57
C LEU A 821 13.55 2.74 12.29
N PHE A 822 12.98 3.37 13.33
CA PHE A 822 11.81 4.25 13.24
C PHE A 822 12.05 5.60 13.91
N ARG A 823 11.53 6.68 13.32
CA ARG A 823 11.54 8.04 13.88
C ARG A 823 10.26 8.26 14.70
N MET A 824 10.33 7.95 15.99
CA MET A 824 9.14 7.94 16.89
C MET A 824 8.59 9.34 17.23
N ASN A 825 9.29 10.41 16.83
CA ASN A 825 8.95 11.82 17.02
C ASN A 825 8.27 12.49 15.81
N THR A 826 8.11 11.74 14.71
CA THR A 826 7.43 12.17 13.48
C THR A 826 6.19 11.31 13.26
N SER A 827 5.42 11.64 12.22
CA SER A 827 4.34 10.83 11.70
C SER A 827 4.30 10.87 10.18
N THR A 828 3.69 9.86 9.58
CA THR A 828 3.56 9.67 8.14
C THR A 828 2.17 10.12 7.71
N GLY A 829 2.05 10.70 6.52
CA GLY A 829 0.75 11.09 5.97
C GLY A 829 0.81 11.38 4.48
N ALA A 830 -0.09 12.25 4.02
CA ALA A 830 -0.10 12.79 2.66
C ALA A 830 -0.27 14.32 2.68
N PRO A 831 0.29 15.05 1.71
CA PRO A 831 -0.06 16.46 1.50
C PRO A 831 -1.54 16.59 1.09
N PRO A 832 -2.12 17.80 1.13
CA PRO A 832 -3.44 18.07 0.54
C PRO A 832 -3.58 17.59 -0.91
N ASP A 833 -4.72 17.00 -1.23
CA ASP A 833 -5.07 16.53 -2.58
C ASP A 833 -6.53 16.85 -2.94
N TYR A 834 -7.05 16.23 -3.99
CA TYR A 834 -8.44 16.40 -4.44
C TYR A 834 -9.47 15.83 -3.44
N PHE A 835 -9.10 14.80 -2.68
CA PHE A 835 -9.98 14.09 -1.76
C PHE A 835 -9.99 14.73 -0.36
N ASP A 836 -8.83 15.16 0.15
CA ASP A 836 -8.73 15.93 1.41
C ASP A 836 -7.86 17.18 1.27
N LYS A 837 -8.51 18.35 1.31
CA LYS A 837 -7.89 19.68 1.29
C LYS A 837 -7.00 19.96 2.51
N ASN A 838 -7.09 19.18 3.59
CA ASN A 838 -6.25 19.31 4.78
C ASN A 838 -5.03 18.37 4.74
N GLY A 839 -4.98 17.45 3.78
CA GLY A 839 -4.03 16.34 3.76
C GLY A 839 -4.21 15.39 4.94
N GLN A 840 -3.71 14.17 4.77
CA GLN A 840 -3.95 13.09 5.72
C GLN A 840 -2.79 12.97 6.72
N ASN A 841 -3.11 12.56 7.95
CA ASN A 841 -2.12 12.09 8.93
C ASN A 841 -2.48 10.64 9.31
N TRP A 842 -1.64 9.69 8.95
CA TRP A 842 -1.89 8.25 9.15
C TRP A 842 -1.38 7.74 10.50
N GLY A 843 -0.69 8.55 11.30
CA GLY A 843 -0.24 8.18 12.65
C GLY A 843 1.07 7.37 12.71
N PHE A 844 1.44 6.64 11.65
CA PHE A 844 2.64 5.79 11.59
C PHE A 844 3.96 6.57 11.75
N PRO A 845 4.99 6.06 12.46
CA PRO A 845 6.31 6.70 12.49
C PRO A 845 7.02 6.61 11.12
N THR A 846 7.84 7.61 10.76
CA THR A 846 8.64 7.55 9.52
C THR A 846 9.88 6.65 9.68
N TYR A 847 10.34 6.02 8.59
CA TYR A 847 11.51 5.13 8.64
C TYR A 847 12.84 5.87 8.80
N ASN A 848 13.77 5.23 9.51
CA ASN A 848 15.19 5.59 9.55
C ASN A 848 15.95 4.81 8.45
N TRP A 849 15.76 5.23 7.19
CA TRP A 849 16.37 4.60 6.02
C TRP A 849 17.90 4.59 6.06
N GLU A 850 18.52 5.55 6.75
CA GLU A 850 19.96 5.58 6.99
C GLU A 850 20.40 4.36 7.81
N GLU A 851 19.74 4.11 8.95
CA GLU A 851 20.00 2.95 9.82
C GLU A 851 19.70 1.63 9.12
N MET A 852 18.54 1.51 8.47
CA MET A 852 18.15 0.32 7.70
C MET A 852 19.15 0.00 6.57
N SER A 853 19.86 1.00 6.02
CA SER A 853 20.84 0.72 4.96
C SER A 853 22.14 0.08 5.47
N LYS A 854 22.40 0.07 6.79
CA LYS A 854 23.60 -0.53 7.40
C LYS A 854 23.63 -2.05 7.36
N ASP A 855 22.47 -2.70 7.47
CA ASP A 855 22.32 -4.17 7.42
C ASP A 855 21.80 -4.68 6.05
N ASN A 856 21.82 -3.81 5.04
CA ASN A 856 21.21 -4.03 3.73
C ASN A 856 19.70 -4.33 3.82
N TYR A 857 18.98 -3.52 4.58
CA TYR A 857 17.52 -3.52 4.73
C TYR A 857 16.97 -4.84 5.28
N GLY A 858 17.63 -5.40 6.30
CA GLY A 858 17.37 -6.73 6.84
C GLY A 858 15.90 -6.94 7.25
N TRP A 859 15.31 -5.96 7.94
CA TRP A 859 13.89 -5.98 8.36
C TRP A 859 12.93 -6.05 7.16
N TRP A 860 13.11 -5.20 6.15
CA TRP A 860 12.28 -5.20 4.93
C TRP A 860 12.41 -6.50 4.12
N ARG A 861 13.63 -7.04 4.02
CA ARG A 861 13.88 -8.32 3.35
C ARG A 861 13.19 -9.47 4.08
N ALA A 862 13.28 -9.51 5.41
CA ALA A 862 12.59 -10.51 6.23
C ALA A 862 11.05 -10.42 6.08
N ARG A 863 10.50 -9.19 6.08
CA ARG A 863 9.05 -8.93 5.88
C ARG A 863 8.55 -9.54 4.57
N LEU A 864 9.27 -9.32 3.46
CA LEU A 864 8.91 -9.92 2.17
C LEU A 864 9.17 -11.43 2.07
N SER A 865 10.24 -11.93 2.68
CA SER A 865 10.48 -13.39 2.72
C SER A 865 9.38 -14.13 3.50
N GLN A 866 8.80 -13.52 4.54
CA GLN A 866 7.64 -14.05 5.24
C GLN A 866 6.38 -14.01 4.37
N MET A 867 6.09 -12.88 3.72
CA MET A 867 4.94 -12.73 2.81
C MET A 867 4.98 -13.74 1.64
N GLY A 868 6.18 -13.99 1.09
CA GLY A 868 6.42 -14.93 -0.01
C GLY A 868 6.13 -16.41 0.30
N LYS A 869 5.86 -16.77 1.56
CA LYS A 869 5.35 -18.12 1.91
C LYS A 869 3.94 -18.35 1.37
N TYR A 870 3.11 -17.30 1.36
CA TYR A 870 1.67 -17.40 1.08
C TYR A 870 1.26 -16.79 -0.27
N PHE A 871 1.97 -15.77 -0.74
CA PHE A 871 1.60 -15.02 -1.94
C PHE A 871 2.59 -15.22 -3.10
N THR A 872 2.11 -15.08 -4.33
CA THR A 872 2.96 -15.10 -5.55
C THR A 872 2.99 -13.74 -6.25
N ALA A 873 2.11 -12.81 -5.86
CA ALA A 873 2.15 -11.41 -6.21
C ALA A 873 1.84 -10.52 -4.99
N TYR A 874 2.19 -9.25 -5.03
CA TYR A 874 1.83 -8.29 -3.99
C TYR A 874 1.61 -6.88 -4.55
N ARG A 875 0.70 -6.12 -3.92
CA ARG A 875 0.69 -4.64 -3.99
C ARG A 875 1.74 -4.11 -3.00
N ILE A 876 2.51 -3.12 -3.42
CA ILE A 876 3.24 -2.21 -2.53
C ILE A 876 2.32 -1.00 -2.37
N ASP A 877 1.75 -0.87 -1.19
CA ASP A 877 1.00 0.30 -0.77
C ASP A 877 1.91 1.53 -0.76
N HIS A 878 1.43 2.64 -1.31
CA HIS A 878 2.14 3.92 -1.40
C HIS A 878 3.61 3.78 -1.82
N ILE A 879 3.88 3.27 -3.04
CA ILE A 879 5.27 3.00 -3.50
C ILE A 879 6.15 4.25 -3.50
N LEU A 880 5.53 5.43 -3.57
CA LEU A 880 6.15 6.73 -3.38
C LEU A 880 7.02 6.77 -2.13
N GLY A 881 6.65 6.09 -1.04
CA GLY A 881 7.42 6.01 0.22
C GLY A 881 8.87 5.54 0.10
N PHE A 882 9.21 4.79 -0.98
CA PHE A 882 10.58 4.38 -1.29
C PHE A 882 11.40 5.46 -2.03
N PHE A 883 10.72 6.42 -2.65
CA PHE A 883 11.29 7.64 -3.25
C PHE A 883 11.38 8.75 -2.21
N ARG A 884 10.24 9.06 -1.58
CA ARG A 884 9.99 10.14 -0.60
C ARG A 884 8.78 9.81 0.26
N ILE A 885 8.77 10.24 1.52
CA ILE A 885 7.59 10.17 2.38
C ILE A 885 7.21 11.56 2.87
N TRP A 886 5.91 11.82 3.06
CA TRP A 886 5.43 13.05 3.71
C TRP A 886 5.58 12.89 5.22
N GLU A 887 6.52 13.65 5.79
CA GLU A 887 6.87 13.64 7.21
C GLU A 887 6.19 14.81 7.93
N LEU A 888 5.38 14.47 8.91
CA LEU A 888 4.65 15.38 9.80
C LEU A 888 5.31 15.41 11.20
N PRO A 889 5.29 16.54 11.92
CA PRO A 889 5.60 16.56 13.34
C PRO A 889 4.61 15.69 14.13
N ALA A 890 5.06 14.96 15.17
CA ALA A 890 4.15 14.11 15.97
C ALA A 890 3.05 14.86 16.76
N HIS A 891 3.00 16.19 16.69
CA HIS A 891 1.94 17.03 17.27
C HIS A 891 0.91 17.54 16.24
N ALA A 892 1.11 17.30 14.94
CA ALA A 892 0.15 17.63 13.90
C ALA A 892 -1.06 16.68 13.95
N MET A 893 -2.25 17.19 13.61
CA MET A 893 -3.49 16.42 13.52
C MET A 893 -3.97 16.25 12.06
N THR A 894 -3.39 16.96 11.09
CA THR A 894 -3.67 16.84 9.64
C THR A 894 -2.38 16.91 8.81
N GLY A 895 -2.47 16.69 7.50
CA GLY A 895 -1.35 16.68 6.56
C GLY A 895 -0.77 18.04 6.15
N LEU A 896 -1.47 19.16 6.39
CA LEU A 896 -1.07 20.50 5.89
C LEU A 896 0.37 20.96 6.19
N VAL A 897 0.89 20.69 7.40
CA VAL A 897 2.19 21.24 7.87
C VAL A 897 3.25 20.12 7.94
N GLY A 898 3.47 19.47 6.80
CA GLY A 898 4.51 18.44 6.61
C GLY A 898 5.59 18.87 5.62
N LYS A 899 6.56 17.96 5.40
CA LYS A 899 7.63 18.11 4.39
C LYS A 899 7.95 16.76 3.76
N PHE A 900 8.53 16.75 2.55
CA PHE A 900 9.02 15.49 1.98
C PHE A 900 10.38 15.08 2.59
N ARG A 901 10.54 13.79 2.91
CA ARG A 901 11.80 13.18 3.35
C ARG A 901 12.16 11.95 2.49
N PRO A 902 13.37 11.87 1.91
CA PRO A 902 14.36 12.94 1.81
C PRO A 902 13.88 14.07 0.89
N SER A 903 14.40 15.28 1.09
CA SER A 903 14.28 16.39 0.13
C SER A 903 15.47 17.35 0.30
N ILE A 904 15.79 18.09 -0.76
CA ILE A 904 16.71 19.22 -0.76
C ILE A 904 15.93 20.45 -0.28
N PRO A 905 16.24 21.03 0.89
CA PRO A 905 15.57 22.21 1.42
C PRO A 905 15.95 23.49 0.66
N LEU A 906 15.26 24.58 0.98
CA LEU A 906 15.72 25.94 0.71
C LEU A 906 16.70 26.36 1.82
N SER A 907 17.84 26.94 1.48
CA SER A 907 18.79 27.46 2.48
C SER A 907 18.47 28.90 2.85
N GLN A 908 18.87 29.32 4.05
CA GLN A 908 18.77 30.72 4.47
C GLN A 908 19.48 31.65 3.47
N GLU A 909 20.70 31.29 3.07
CA GLU A 909 21.54 32.07 2.15
C GLU A 909 20.94 32.16 0.74
N GLU A 910 20.19 31.15 0.29
CA GLU A 910 19.42 31.16 -0.96
C GLU A 910 18.25 32.16 -0.88
N LEU A 911 17.51 32.15 0.23
CA LEU A 911 16.38 33.05 0.46
C LEU A 911 16.82 34.52 0.59
N GLU A 912 17.88 34.79 1.37
CA GLU A 912 18.43 36.14 1.57
C GLU A 912 18.89 36.77 0.25
N LYS A 913 19.51 35.97 -0.63
CA LYS A 913 19.97 36.40 -1.95
C LYS A 913 18.83 36.85 -2.87
N GLU A 914 17.65 36.25 -2.73
CA GLU A 914 16.43 36.62 -3.47
C GLU A 914 15.62 37.74 -2.76
N GLY A 915 16.14 38.30 -1.67
CA GLY A 915 15.52 39.38 -0.90
C GLY A 915 14.59 38.94 0.23
N ILE A 916 14.53 37.64 0.55
CA ILE A 916 13.69 37.07 1.61
C ILE A 916 14.51 36.91 2.89
N TRP A 917 14.23 37.72 3.92
CA TRP A 917 15.02 37.78 5.16
C TRP A 917 14.20 37.68 6.46
N ASP A 918 12.89 37.94 6.44
CA ASP A 918 12.03 37.86 7.64
C ASP A 918 11.52 36.43 7.87
N PHE A 919 12.44 35.56 8.31
CA PHE A 919 12.15 34.15 8.53
C PHE A 919 11.15 33.90 9.66
N ASP A 920 11.10 34.76 10.67
CA ASP A 920 10.17 34.63 11.79
C ASP A 920 8.73 34.94 11.33
N ARG A 921 8.52 36.00 10.52
CA ARG A 921 7.23 36.32 9.90
C ARG A 921 6.72 35.24 8.95
N LEU A 922 7.62 34.49 8.31
CA LEU A 922 7.26 33.44 7.34
C LEU A 922 7.05 32.06 7.98
N THR A 923 7.68 31.78 9.13
CA THR A 923 7.64 30.47 9.80
C THR A 923 6.76 30.41 11.05
N LYS A 924 6.32 31.55 11.59
CA LYS A 924 5.35 31.65 12.69
C LYS A 924 3.98 32.11 12.18
N PRO A 925 2.87 31.73 12.85
CA PRO A 925 1.55 32.24 12.54
C PRO A 925 1.49 33.77 12.60
N TYR A 926 1.07 34.43 11.53
CA TYR A 926 0.95 35.89 11.51
C TYR A 926 -0.47 36.34 11.90
N VAL A 927 -0.65 36.68 13.18
CA VAL A 927 -1.98 36.93 13.77
C VAL A 927 -2.17 38.42 14.07
N GLN A 928 -2.79 39.15 13.15
CA GLN A 928 -3.24 40.53 13.36
C GLN A 928 -4.65 40.57 14.00
N ARG A 929 -4.97 41.64 14.75
CA ARG A 929 -6.34 41.92 15.26
C ARG A 929 -7.42 41.74 14.18
N LYS A 930 -7.20 42.31 12.98
CA LYS A 930 -8.17 42.26 11.87
C LYS A 930 -8.63 40.83 11.53
N PHE A 931 -7.71 39.86 11.57
CA PHE A 931 -8.00 38.47 11.24
C PHE A 931 -8.75 37.74 12.36
N LEU A 932 -8.51 38.11 13.63
CA LEU A 932 -9.27 37.59 14.76
C LEU A 932 -10.71 38.12 14.76
N GLU A 933 -10.88 39.42 14.50
CA GLU A 933 -12.18 40.07 14.35
C GLU A 933 -12.98 39.47 13.18
N GLU A 934 -12.37 39.29 12.02
CA GLU A 934 -13.00 38.70 10.83
C GLU A 934 -13.42 37.23 11.04
N LYS A 935 -12.57 36.40 11.64
CA LYS A 935 -12.81 34.96 11.79
C LYS A 935 -13.76 34.62 12.96
N PHE A 936 -13.72 35.37 14.06
CA PHE A 936 -14.50 35.07 15.28
C PHE A 936 -15.64 36.05 15.60
N GLY A 937 -15.74 37.19 14.90
CA GLY A 937 -16.74 38.22 15.20
C GLY A 937 -16.66 38.68 16.67
N ASP A 938 -17.82 38.90 17.30
CA ASP A 938 -17.90 39.38 18.69
C ASP A 938 -17.20 38.47 19.73
N PHE A 939 -16.92 37.21 19.40
CA PHE A 939 -16.20 36.27 20.27
C PHE A 939 -14.67 36.43 20.23
N TRP A 940 -14.11 37.25 19.32
CA TRP A 940 -12.67 37.42 19.19
C TRP A 940 -11.93 37.80 20.49
N PRO A 941 -12.46 38.63 21.42
CA PRO A 941 -11.74 38.99 22.65
C PRO A 941 -11.62 37.80 23.62
N PHE A 942 -12.61 36.91 23.63
CA PHE A 942 -12.56 35.67 24.41
C PHE A 942 -11.50 34.72 23.85
N ILE A 943 -11.42 34.58 22.53
CA ILE A 943 -10.39 33.77 21.87
C ILE A 943 -8.99 34.35 22.09
N ALA A 944 -8.81 35.65 21.88
CA ALA A 944 -7.56 36.36 22.14
C ALA A 944 -7.08 36.15 23.58
N SER A 945 -7.94 36.39 24.58
CA SER A 945 -7.59 36.25 26.00
C SER A 945 -7.26 34.81 26.42
N ASN A 946 -7.84 33.79 25.78
CA ASN A 946 -7.57 32.39 26.11
C ASN A 946 -6.31 31.85 25.43
N PHE A 947 -6.15 32.05 24.12
CA PHE A 947 -5.14 31.36 23.30
C PHE A 947 -3.90 32.19 22.98
N PHE A 948 -3.97 33.52 23.08
CA PHE A 948 -2.96 34.43 22.55
C PHE A 948 -2.34 35.40 23.59
N ILE A 949 -1.20 36.00 23.24
CA ILE A 949 -0.55 37.11 23.94
C ILE A 949 -0.33 38.23 22.93
N GLU A 950 -0.70 39.47 23.26
CA GLU A 950 -0.37 40.64 22.44
C GLU A 950 1.12 41.01 22.66
N THR A 951 1.95 40.83 21.63
CA THR A 951 3.41 41.06 21.72
C THR A 951 3.79 42.46 21.23
N GLN A 952 3.06 42.95 20.23
CA GLN A 952 3.09 44.32 19.75
C GLN A 952 1.65 44.78 19.53
N LYS A 953 1.42 46.09 19.44
CA LYS A 953 0.07 46.63 19.25
C LYS A 953 -0.60 45.99 18.02
N ASP A 954 -1.79 45.42 18.23
CA ASP A 954 -2.59 44.73 17.19
C ASP A 954 -1.96 43.42 16.64
N LEU A 955 -0.87 42.90 17.23
CA LEU A 955 -0.17 41.67 16.83
C LEU A 955 -0.13 40.64 17.98
N TYR A 956 -0.52 39.39 17.66
CA TYR A 956 -0.72 38.32 18.62
C TYR A 956 0.19 37.10 18.34
N GLU A 957 0.68 36.46 19.40
CA GLU A 957 1.36 35.16 19.35
C GLU A 957 0.61 34.12 20.19
N PHE A 958 0.72 32.84 19.85
CA PHE A 958 0.13 31.76 20.66
C PHE A 958 0.84 31.61 22.01
N LYS A 959 0.07 31.36 23.07
CA LYS A 959 0.61 30.99 24.38
C LYS A 959 1.35 29.65 24.33
N GLU A 960 2.30 29.46 25.24
CA GLU A 960 3.04 28.18 25.39
C GLU A 960 2.14 26.97 25.67
N ASP A 961 0.99 27.16 26.30
CA ASP A 961 -0.02 26.11 26.52
C ASP A 961 -0.97 25.90 25.32
N CYS A 962 -0.74 26.61 24.20
CA CYS A 962 -1.56 26.63 22.98
C CYS A 962 -0.77 26.54 21.67
N ASN A 963 0.56 26.43 21.70
CA ASN A 963 1.41 26.55 20.50
C ASN A 963 1.55 25.27 19.65
N THR A 964 0.64 24.30 19.78
CA THR A 964 0.51 23.14 18.88
C THR A 964 -0.95 22.71 18.76
N GLU A 965 -1.30 22.01 17.67
CA GLU A 965 -2.68 21.52 17.44
C GLU A 965 -3.19 20.63 18.58
N LYS A 966 -2.34 19.73 19.10
CA LYS A 966 -2.68 18.89 20.28
C LYS A 966 -2.89 19.71 21.55
N LYS A 967 -2.08 20.75 21.79
CA LYS A 967 -2.26 21.67 22.93
C LYS A 967 -3.57 22.46 22.82
N ILE A 968 -3.89 22.98 21.63
CA ILE A 968 -5.15 23.68 21.34
C ILE A 968 -6.35 22.78 21.63
N ALA A 969 -6.34 21.54 21.11
CA ALA A 969 -7.42 20.58 21.35
C ALA A 969 -7.60 20.25 22.84
N ALA A 970 -6.51 19.94 23.55
CA ALA A 970 -6.55 19.65 24.99
C ALA A 970 -7.08 20.84 25.82
N LYS A 971 -6.73 22.08 25.43
CA LYS A 971 -7.19 23.28 26.12
C LYS A 971 -8.67 23.59 25.84
N LEU A 972 -9.12 23.42 24.59
CA LEU A 972 -10.54 23.58 24.22
C LEU A 972 -11.42 22.65 25.04
N LYS A 973 -11.05 21.36 25.14
CA LYS A 973 -11.74 20.39 25.99
C LYS A 973 -11.85 20.86 27.45
N SER A 974 -10.73 21.34 28.03
CA SER A 974 -10.72 21.86 29.40
C SER A 974 -11.45 23.20 29.58
N LEU A 975 -11.82 23.89 28.49
CA LEU A 975 -12.69 25.06 28.50
C LEU A 975 -14.17 24.66 28.36
N ALA A 976 -14.49 23.68 27.51
CA ALA A 976 -15.83 23.11 27.37
C ALA A 976 -16.33 22.49 28.70
N GLU A 977 -15.46 21.76 29.40
CA GLU A 977 -15.72 21.24 30.76
C GLU A 977 -16.00 22.34 31.80
N LYS A 978 -15.56 23.59 31.55
CA LYS A 978 -15.67 24.73 32.47
C LYS A 978 -16.68 25.79 32.05
N SER A 979 -17.26 25.72 30.85
CA SER A 979 -18.16 26.75 30.33
C SER A 979 -19.18 26.19 29.34
N LEU A 980 -20.46 26.29 29.74
CA LEU A 980 -21.66 25.97 28.97
C LEU A 980 -21.90 26.89 27.74
N LEU A 981 -20.87 27.54 27.20
CA LEU A 981 -20.98 28.71 26.31
C LEU A 981 -20.43 28.48 24.89
N LEU A 982 -20.08 27.25 24.53
CA LEU A 982 -19.56 26.90 23.20
C LEU A 982 -20.53 25.99 22.42
N GLU A 983 -21.68 26.53 22.01
CA GLU A 983 -22.56 25.89 21.00
C GLU A 983 -21.86 25.61 19.65
N ASN A 984 -20.65 26.16 19.46
CA ASN A 984 -19.84 26.08 18.26
C ASN A 984 -18.39 25.63 18.57
N GLU A 985 -18.15 24.78 19.57
CA GLU A 985 -16.81 24.29 19.94
C GLU A 985 -16.02 23.79 18.72
N ASP A 986 -16.65 22.97 17.87
CA ASP A 986 -16.02 22.42 16.67
C ASP A 986 -15.64 23.47 15.62
N LYS A 987 -16.41 24.55 15.51
CA LYS A 987 -16.08 25.68 14.64
C LYS A 987 -14.87 26.42 15.20
N VAL A 988 -14.90 26.77 16.49
CA VAL A 988 -13.78 27.45 17.17
C VAL A 988 -12.50 26.60 17.10
N ARG A 989 -12.61 25.28 17.30
CA ARG A 989 -11.52 24.32 17.16
C ARG A 989 -10.89 24.38 15.78
N ARG A 990 -11.71 24.28 14.71
CA ARG A 990 -11.22 24.42 13.33
C ARG A 990 -10.57 25.78 13.10
N ASP A 991 -11.23 26.87 13.51
CA ASP A 991 -10.78 28.23 13.24
C ASP A 991 -9.47 28.62 13.98
N VAL A 992 -9.28 28.19 15.22
CA VAL A 992 -8.01 28.41 15.95
C VAL A 992 -6.89 27.53 15.37
N ILE A 993 -7.21 26.30 14.96
CA ILE A 993 -6.26 25.40 14.29
C ILE A 993 -5.86 25.93 12.90
N ASP A 994 -6.78 26.57 12.19
CA ASP A 994 -6.50 27.20 10.89
C ASP A 994 -5.52 28.37 11.02
N ILE A 995 -5.62 29.15 12.11
CA ILE A 995 -4.68 30.23 12.41
C ILE A 995 -3.26 29.70 12.69
N ILE A 996 -3.09 28.62 13.48
CA ILE A 996 -1.73 28.07 13.73
C ILE A 996 -1.09 27.47 12.46
N ARG A 997 -1.88 27.15 11.44
CA ARG A 997 -1.43 26.68 10.12
C ARG A 997 -1.14 27.79 9.11
N ASN A 998 -1.38 29.06 9.47
CA ASN A 998 -1.23 30.24 8.59
C ASN A 998 0.24 30.70 8.50
N VAL A 999 1.10 29.80 8.05
CA VAL A 999 2.54 30.01 7.81
C VAL A 999 2.84 29.92 6.31
N VAL A 1000 4.00 30.43 5.87
CA VAL A 1000 4.41 30.40 4.45
C VAL A 1000 5.56 29.43 4.23
N LEU A 1001 6.49 29.38 5.18
CA LEU A 1001 7.62 28.45 5.23
C LEU A 1001 7.52 27.59 6.49
N ILE A 1002 8.00 26.36 6.40
CA ILE A 1002 8.20 25.44 7.52
C ILE A 1002 9.69 25.40 7.81
N LYS A 1003 10.09 25.69 9.05
CA LYS A 1003 11.49 25.65 9.50
C LYS A 1003 11.89 24.21 9.85
N ASP A 1004 13.10 23.80 9.48
CA ASP A 1004 13.59 22.48 9.86
C ASP A 1004 13.86 22.39 11.37
N PRO A 1005 13.38 21.33 12.07
CA PRO A 1005 13.59 21.17 13.51
C PRO A 1005 14.99 20.62 13.88
N GLU A 1006 15.68 19.96 12.95
CA GLU A 1006 17.04 19.43 13.12
C GLU A 1006 18.09 20.48 12.68
N GLU A 1007 17.78 21.33 11.68
CA GLU A 1007 18.73 22.24 11.05
C GLU A 1007 18.19 23.68 10.84
N ALA A 1008 18.40 24.57 11.82
CA ALA A 1008 17.76 25.89 11.90
C ALA A 1008 17.94 26.89 10.72
N ARG A 1009 18.81 26.61 9.74
CA ARG A 1009 19.01 27.41 8.51
C ARG A 1009 18.32 26.83 7.26
N LYS A 1010 17.51 25.78 7.42
CA LYS A 1010 16.81 25.10 6.34
C LYS A 1010 15.31 25.31 6.44
N PHE A 1011 14.68 25.53 5.29
CA PHE A 1011 13.27 25.87 5.17
C PHE A 1011 12.61 25.06 4.04
N TYR A 1012 11.30 24.88 4.16
CA TYR A 1012 10.45 24.17 3.20
C TYR A 1012 9.21 25.02 2.89
N PRO A 1013 8.80 25.19 1.63
CA PRO A 1013 7.54 25.87 1.31
C PRO A 1013 6.34 25.08 1.86
N ARG A 1014 5.40 25.74 2.58
CA ARG A 1014 4.13 25.11 2.96
C ARG A 1014 3.39 24.66 1.70
N PHE A 1015 2.75 23.49 1.74
CA PHE A 1015 1.86 23.08 0.66
C PHE A 1015 0.70 24.07 0.51
N ASN A 1016 0.27 24.39 -0.71
CA ASN A 1016 -0.74 25.42 -0.99
C ASN A 1016 -0.49 26.76 -0.24
N LEU A 1017 0.74 27.29 -0.28
CA LEU A 1017 1.04 28.57 0.40
C LEU A 1017 0.23 29.76 -0.15
N GLU A 1018 -0.21 29.71 -1.42
CA GLU A 1018 -1.00 30.77 -2.05
C GLU A 1018 -2.40 30.94 -1.42
N ASP A 1019 -2.93 29.87 -0.82
CA ASP A 1019 -4.23 29.87 -0.11
C ASP A 1019 -4.16 30.60 1.25
N THR A 1020 -2.96 30.93 1.74
CA THR A 1020 -2.77 31.52 3.07
C THR A 1020 -2.91 33.04 3.05
N SER A 1021 -3.67 33.61 4.01
CA SER A 1021 -3.70 35.08 4.19
C SER A 1021 -2.32 35.64 4.55
N SER A 1022 -1.49 34.83 5.21
CA SER A 1022 -0.08 35.12 5.51
C SER A 1022 0.75 35.41 4.26
N PHE A 1023 0.52 34.69 3.15
CA PHE A 1023 1.14 34.95 1.84
C PHE A 1023 0.48 36.10 1.08
N GLN A 1024 -0.85 36.21 1.13
CA GLN A 1024 -1.60 37.27 0.42
C GLN A 1024 -1.24 38.68 0.91
N ASP A 1025 -0.83 38.83 2.18
CA ASP A 1025 -0.39 40.08 2.82
C ASP A 1025 1.08 40.46 2.47
N LEU A 1026 1.84 39.61 1.75
CA LEU A 1026 3.21 39.90 1.28
C LEU A 1026 3.24 40.86 0.08
N ASP A 1027 4.41 41.46 -0.20
CA ASP A 1027 4.63 42.24 -1.42
C ASP A 1027 4.77 41.35 -2.68
N ASP A 1028 4.59 41.95 -3.85
CA ASP A 1028 4.57 41.23 -5.12
C ASP A 1028 5.91 40.61 -5.50
N HIS A 1029 7.05 41.17 -5.07
CA HIS A 1029 8.36 40.55 -5.31
C HIS A 1029 8.50 39.28 -4.47
N SER A 1030 8.21 39.35 -3.18
CA SER A 1030 8.23 38.20 -2.27
C SER A 1030 7.28 37.09 -2.74
N LYS A 1031 6.07 37.44 -3.17
CA LYS A 1031 5.09 36.48 -3.74
C LYS A 1031 5.65 35.74 -4.96
N ASN A 1032 6.22 36.47 -5.92
CA ASN A 1032 6.77 35.88 -7.14
C ASN A 1032 7.98 34.98 -6.86
N VAL A 1033 8.88 35.40 -5.97
CA VAL A 1033 10.04 34.60 -5.54
C VAL A 1033 9.60 33.29 -4.87
N LEU A 1034 8.70 33.38 -3.87
CA LEU A 1034 8.24 32.22 -3.12
C LEU A 1034 7.41 31.26 -3.97
N LYS A 1035 6.60 31.77 -4.91
CA LYS A 1035 5.88 30.95 -5.90
C LYS A 1035 6.85 30.18 -6.79
N ARG A 1036 7.89 30.83 -7.34
CA ARG A 1036 8.92 30.15 -8.14
C ARG A 1036 9.65 29.07 -7.33
N LEU A 1037 10.05 29.36 -6.09
CA LEU A 1037 10.73 28.41 -5.21
C LEU A 1037 9.83 27.24 -4.76
N TYR A 1038 8.52 27.47 -4.63
CA TYR A 1038 7.52 26.43 -4.41
C TYR A 1038 7.47 25.45 -5.58
N TYR A 1039 7.34 25.95 -6.83
CA TYR A 1039 7.33 25.08 -8.01
C TYR A 1039 8.65 24.31 -8.19
N ASP A 1040 9.79 24.96 -7.96
CA ASP A 1040 11.09 24.29 -7.97
C ASP A 1040 11.19 23.18 -6.90
N TYR A 1041 10.83 23.49 -5.64
CA TYR A 1041 10.90 22.54 -4.53
C TYR A 1041 10.02 21.31 -4.71
N TYR A 1042 8.80 21.46 -5.26
CA TYR A 1042 7.86 20.34 -5.39
C TYR A 1042 7.98 19.54 -6.69
N PHE A 1043 8.45 20.14 -7.78
CA PHE A 1043 8.36 19.55 -9.13
C PHE A 1043 9.67 19.51 -9.94
N GLN A 1044 10.79 20.08 -9.45
CA GLN A 1044 12.05 20.11 -10.22
C GLN A 1044 13.28 19.70 -9.40
N ARG A 1045 13.57 20.41 -8.30
CA ARG A 1045 14.78 20.26 -7.47
C ARG A 1045 15.07 18.82 -7.01
N GLN A 1046 14.02 18.02 -6.86
CA GLN A 1046 14.06 16.78 -6.10
C GLN A 1046 14.14 15.50 -6.94
N GLU A 1047 13.81 15.57 -8.24
CA GLU A 1047 13.63 14.42 -9.13
C GLU A 1047 14.84 13.47 -9.07
N ASP A 1048 16.03 14.05 -9.11
CA ASP A 1048 17.33 13.38 -9.12
C ASP A 1048 17.66 12.71 -7.78
N LEU A 1049 17.25 13.31 -6.66
CA LEU A 1049 17.40 12.77 -5.30
C LEU A 1049 16.45 11.59 -5.07
N TRP A 1050 15.18 11.77 -5.42
CA TRP A 1050 14.15 10.74 -5.27
C TRP A 1050 14.42 9.52 -6.17
N ARG A 1051 14.87 9.73 -7.42
CA ARG A 1051 15.31 8.65 -8.32
C ARG A 1051 16.46 7.84 -7.70
N LYS A 1052 17.48 8.52 -7.16
CA LYS A 1052 18.64 7.87 -6.50
C LYS A 1052 18.22 7.12 -5.24
N ASN A 1053 17.29 7.66 -4.46
CA ASN A 1053 16.78 7.01 -3.24
C ASN A 1053 16.03 5.71 -3.58
N ALA A 1054 15.09 5.76 -4.53
CA ALA A 1054 14.33 4.59 -4.96
C ALA A 1054 15.20 3.47 -5.55
N LEU A 1055 16.21 3.81 -6.36
CA LEU A 1055 17.18 2.84 -6.89
C LEU A 1055 18.14 2.29 -5.83
N LYS A 1056 18.23 2.91 -4.64
CA LYS A 1056 18.97 2.36 -3.50
C LYS A 1056 18.13 1.38 -2.69
N THR A 1057 16.82 1.63 -2.55
CA THR A 1057 15.90 0.90 -1.66
C THR A 1057 15.14 -0.22 -2.38
N LEU A 1058 14.48 0.05 -3.51
CA LEU A 1058 13.62 -0.90 -4.21
C LEU A 1058 14.37 -2.16 -4.69
N PRO A 1059 15.61 -2.12 -5.23
CA PRO A 1059 16.30 -3.34 -5.63
C PRO A 1059 16.62 -4.29 -4.46
N ALA A 1060 16.86 -3.78 -3.25
CA ALA A 1060 17.07 -4.63 -2.07
C ALA A 1060 15.78 -5.38 -1.68
N LEU A 1061 14.63 -4.72 -1.85
CA LEU A 1061 13.30 -5.28 -1.66
C LEU A 1061 12.97 -6.33 -2.75
N LEU A 1062 13.09 -5.96 -4.03
CA LEU A 1062 12.73 -6.79 -5.20
C LEU A 1062 13.60 -8.04 -5.38
N ASN A 1063 14.81 -8.07 -4.79
CA ASN A 1063 15.71 -9.21 -4.78
C ASN A 1063 15.52 -10.13 -3.55
N SER A 1064 14.60 -9.81 -2.63
CA SER A 1064 14.30 -10.65 -1.46
C SER A 1064 13.27 -11.75 -1.71
N SER A 1065 12.54 -11.67 -2.82
CA SER A 1065 11.47 -12.59 -3.19
C SER A 1065 11.27 -12.63 -4.71
N ASN A 1066 10.82 -13.78 -5.23
CA ASN A 1066 10.46 -13.95 -6.64
C ASN A 1066 9.02 -13.51 -6.95
N MET A 1067 8.25 -13.02 -5.97
CA MET A 1067 6.89 -12.52 -6.19
C MET A 1067 6.81 -11.41 -7.24
N LEU A 1068 5.71 -11.34 -7.98
CA LEU A 1068 5.38 -10.22 -8.86
C LEU A 1068 5.01 -8.98 -8.03
N ALA A 1069 5.78 -7.91 -8.19
CA ALA A 1069 5.59 -6.66 -7.47
C ALA A 1069 4.74 -5.67 -8.28
N CYS A 1070 3.62 -5.23 -7.71
CA CYS A 1070 2.77 -4.18 -8.26
C CYS A 1070 2.89 -2.94 -7.37
N GLY A 1071 3.32 -1.81 -7.89
CA GLY A 1071 3.33 -0.55 -7.15
C GLY A 1071 1.98 0.14 -7.23
N GLU A 1072 1.46 0.62 -6.11
CA GLU A 1072 0.43 1.66 -6.15
C GLU A 1072 1.13 3.02 -6.24
N ASP A 1073 0.92 3.66 -7.40
CA ASP A 1073 1.52 4.91 -7.87
C ASP A 1073 0.44 5.98 -8.11
N LEU A 1074 -0.42 6.24 -7.11
CA LEU A 1074 -1.48 7.26 -7.18
C LEU A 1074 -1.09 8.56 -6.43
N GLY A 1075 -1.90 9.60 -6.59
CA GLY A 1075 -1.73 10.89 -5.92
C GLY A 1075 -0.69 11.81 -6.58
N LEU A 1076 0.09 12.54 -5.78
CA LEU A 1076 1.09 13.49 -6.28
C LEU A 1076 2.37 12.75 -6.71
N ILE A 1077 2.44 12.33 -7.98
CA ILE A 1077 3.50 11.48 -8.54
C ILE A 1077 4.63 12.33 -9.17
N PRO A 1078 5.88 12.26 -8.68
CA PRO A 1078 7.07 12.85 -9.34
C PRO A 1078 7.34 12.24 -10.72
N SER A 1079 7.95 13.02 -11.63
CA SER A 1079 8.16 12.58 -13.02
C SER A 1079 9.10 11.36 -13.14
N CYS A 1080 10.02 11.21 -12.17
CA CYS A 1080 10.98 10.11 -12.10
C CYS A 1080 10.40 8.77 -11.64
N VAL A 1081 9.16 8.70 -11.14
CA VAL A 1081 8.55 7.47 -10.63
C VAL A 1081 8.30 6.46 -11.74
N HIS A 1082 7.55 6.85 -12.78
CA HIS A 1082 7.20 5.95 -13.88
C HIS A 1082 8.44 5.35 -14.59
N PRO A 1083 9.49 6.12 -14.95
CA PRO A 1083 10.72 5.56 -15.50
C PRO A 1083 11.44 4.57 -14.56
N VAL A 1084 11.45 4.83 -13.24
CA VAL A 1084 12.07 3.90 -12.27
C VAL A 1084 11.24 2.62 -12.13
N MET A 1085 9.92 2.71 -12.12
CA MET A 1085 9.05 1.53 -12.08
C MET A 1085 9.24 0.65 -13.33
N GLN A 1086 9.30 1.27 -14.50
CA GLN A 1086 9.60 0.57 -15.76
C GLN A 1086 11.00 -0.07 -15.75
N GLU A 1087 12.03 0.65 -15.29
CA GLU A 1087 13.42 0.16 -15.17
C GLU A 1087 13.53 -1.05 -14.22
N LEU A 1088 12.70 -1.11 -13.16
CA LEU A 1088 12.71 -2.13 -12.12
C LEU A 1088 11.67 -3.25 -12.26
N ALA A 1089 10.95 -3.34 -13.40
CA ALA A 1089 9.89 -4.32 -13.62
C ALA A 1089 8.70 -4.23 -12.64
N LEU A 1090 8.38 -3.03 -12.15
CA LEU A 1090 7.23 -2.80 -11.27
C LEU A 1090 5.98 -2.55 -12.11
N VAL A 1091 4.92 -3.31 -11.84
CA VAL A 1091 3.61 -3.12 -12.50
C VAL A 1091 2.87 -1.97 -11.82
N GLY A 1092 2.52 -0.91 -12.55
CA GLY A 1092 1.78 0.25 -12.00
C GLY A 1092 0.28 -0.01 -11.84
N LEU A 1093 -0.43 0.90 -11.17
CA LEU A 1093 -1.86 0.84 -10.94
C LEU A 1093 -2.61 1.93 -11.72
N ARG A 1094 -3.70 1.57 -12.40
CA ARG A 1094 -4.52 2.48 -13.20
C ARG A 1094 -5.99 2.34 -12.78
N ILE A 1095 -6.40 3.20 -11.85
CA ILE A 1095 -7.80 3.32 -11.44
C ILE A 1095 -8.48 4.35 -12.34
N GLN A 1096 -9.56 4.00 -13.04
CA GLN A 1096 -10.22 4.92 -13.98
C GLN A 1096 -10.65 6.25 -13.32
N ARG A 1097 -11.00 6.21 -12.03
CA ARG A 1097 -11.43 7.37 -11.24
C ARG A 1097 -10.30 8.17 -10.57
N MET A 1098 -9.05 7.71 -10.71
CA MET A 1098 -7.85 8.39 -10.22
C MET A 1098 -6.80 8.37 -11.34
N PRO A 1099 -7.02 9.14 -12.43
CA PRO A 1099 -6.07 9.21 -13.53
C PRO A 1099 -4.71 9.75 -13.07
N SER A 1100 -3.64 9.20 -13.65
CA SER A 1100 -2.26 9.66 -13.42
C SER A 1100 -1.91 10.95 -14.15
N ASP A 1101 -2.77 11.40 -15.07
CA ASP A 1101 -2.67 12.66 -15.80
C ASP A 1101 -3.65 13.66 -15.17
N SER A 1102 -3.17 14.83 -14.78
CA SER A 1102 -3.97 15.89 -14.15
C SER A 1102 -4.90 16.61 -15.13
N ASP A 1103 -4.70 16.46 -16.43
CA ASP A 1103 -5.48 17.15 -17.47
C ASP A 1103 -6.82 16.45 -17.80
N VAL A 1104 -7.13 15.30 -17.17
CA VAL A 1104 -8.34 14.50 -17.44
C VAL A 1104 -9.09 14.15 -16.14
N GLU A 1105 -10.43 14.22 -16.15
CA GLU A 1105 -11.28 13.82 -15.01
C GLU A 1105 -11.37 12.28 -14.87
N PHE A 1106 -11.32 11.55 -16.00
CA PHE A 1106 -11.41 10.09 -16.04
C PHE A 1106 -10.28 9.48 -16.88
N GLY A 1107 -9.70 8.39 -16.38
CA GLY A 1107 -8.75 7.58 -17.12
C GLY A 1107 -9.42 6.84 -18.30
N ILE A 1108 -8.67 6.68 -19.39
CA ILE A 1108 -9.14 6.04 -20.62
C ILE A 1108 -8.46 4.66 -20.74
N PRO A 1109 -9.15 3.52 -20.46
CA PRO A 1109 -8.50 2.21 -20.37
C PRO A 1109 -7.82 1.72 -21.66
N SER A 1110 -8.29 2.16 -22.84
CA SER A 1110 -7.65 1.85 -24.12
C SER A 1110 -6.24 2.41 -24.27
N ASN A 1111 -5.87 3.41 -23.45
CA ASN A 1111 -4.61 4.12 -23.52
C ASN A 1111 -3.61 3.67 -22.44
N TYR A 1112 -3.96 2.68 -21.61
CA TYR A 1112 -3.07 2.20 -20.54
C TYR A 1112 -1.95 1.31 -21.08
N ASP A 1113 -0.74 1.48 -20.54
CA ASP A 1113 0.42 0.65 -20.87
C ASP A 1113 0.25 -0.79 -20.38
N TYR A 1114 0.90 -1.74 -21.07
CA TYR A 1114 0.86 -3.16 -20.71
C TYR A 1114 1.32 -3.45 -19.28
N MET A 1115 2.38 -2.78 -18.78
CA MET A 1115 2.90 -2.97 -17.41
C MET A 1115 2.03 -2.31 -16.33
N THR A 1116 0.72 -2.46 -16.41
CA THR A 1116 -0.25 -1.94 -15.44
C THR A 1116 -1.28 -2.99 -15.01
N VAL A 1117 -1.80 -2.78 -13.80
CA VAL A 1117 -3.07 -3.32 -13.32
C VAL A 1117 -4.13 -2.24 -13.54
N CYS A 1118 -5.20 -2.53 -14.28
CA CYS A 1118 -6.34 -1.62 -14.44
C CYS A 1118 -7.54 -2.05 -13.60
N ALA A 1119 -8.32 -1.08 -13.10
CA ALA A 1119 -9.55 -1.29 -12.36
C ALA A 1119 -10.48 -0.07 -12.45
N PRO A 1120 -11.82 -0.25 -12.38
CA PRO A 1120 -12.76 0.88 -12.29
C PRO A 1120 -12.69 1.59 -10.93
N SER A 1121 -12.46 0.84 -9.85
CA SER A 1121 -12.41 1.32 -8.47
C SER A 1121 -11.40 0.50 -7.63
N CYS A 1122 -11.11 0.97 -6.42
CA CYS A 1122 -10.30 0.27 -5.42
C CYS A 1122 -10.98 0.33 -4.04
N HIS A 1123 -10.37 -0.24 -2.99
CA HIS A 1123 -10.98 -0.27 -1.65
C HIS A 1123 -11.13 1.12 -0.98
N ASP A 1124 -10.31 2.11 -1.37
CA ASP A 1124 -10.40 3.50 -0.93
C ASP A 1124 -11.38 4.36 -1.78
N CYS A 1125 -12.01 3.76 -2.79
CA CYS A 1125 -13.08 4.38 -3.54
C CYS A 1125 -14.45 3.92 -3.02
N SER A 1126 -15.49 4.75 -3.20
CA SER A 1126 -16.87 4.25 -3.24
C SER A 1126 -17.01 3.16 -4.32
N THR A 1127 -17.94 2.21 -4.19
CA THR A 1127 -18.15 1.17 -5.22
C THR A 1127 -18.57 1.78 -6.57
N LEU A 1128 -18.51 1.01 -7.67
CA LEU A 1128 -18.98 1.48 -8.98
C LEU A 1128 -20.43 1.98 -8.92
N ARG A 1129 -21.29 1.26 -8.19
CA ARG A 1129 -22.69 1.65 -7.96
C ARG A 1129 -22.80 2.95 -7.18
N ALA A 1130 -22.12 3.05 -6.04
CA ALA A 1130 -22.19 4.22 -5.17
C ALA A 1130 -21.67 5.48 -5.89
N TRP A 1131 -20.57 5.34 -6.63
CA TRP A 1131 -19.98 6.42 -7.43
C TRP A 1131 -20.87 6.91 -8.59
N TRP A 1132 -21.66 6.02 -9.18
CA TRP A 1132 -22.64 6.37 -10.22
C TRP A 1132 -23.86 7.11 -9.64
N GLU A 1133 -24.26 6.73 -8.43
CA GLU A 1133 -25.46 7.23 -7.76
C GLU A 1133 -25.20 8.50 -6.92
N GLU A 1134 -23.97 8.75 -6.46
CA GLU A 1134 -23.63 9.88 -5.55
C GLU A 1134 -23.60 11.27 -6.21
N ASP A 1135 -23.30 11.38 -7.52
CA ASP A 1135 -23.12 12.67 -8.21
C ASP A 1135 -23.71 12.63 -9.63
N GLU A 1136 -24.79 13.39 -9.84
CA GLU A 1136 -25.47 13.48 -11.13
C GLU A 1136 -24.68 14.23 -12.21
N GLU A 1137 -24.03 15.35 -11.88
CA GLU A 1137 -23.31 16.14 -12.88
C GLU A 1137 -22.09 15.36 -13.40
N ARG A 1138 -21.36 14.70 -12.50
CA ARG A 1138 -20.23 13.84 -12.85
C ARG A 1138 -20.66 12.61 -13.64
N ARG A 1139 -21.81 12.00 -13.29
CA ARG A 1139 -22.42 10.92 -14.09
C ARG A 1139 -22.75 11.38 -15.51
N GLN A 1140 -23.34 12.56 -15.68
CA GLN A 1140 -23.64 13.14 -17.00
C GLN A 1140 -22.36 13.40 -17.81
N ARG A 1141 -21.30 13.96 -17.20
CA ARG A 1141 -19.99 14.15 -17.86
C ARG A 1141 -19.39 12.80 -18.30
N TYR A 1142 -19.35 11.80 -17.42
CA TYR A 1142 -18.82 10.47 -17.76
C TYR A 1142 -19.61 9.80 -18.91
N PHE A 1143 -20.93 9.86 -18.87
CA PHE A 1143 -21.78 9.27 -19.92
C PHE A 1143 -21.54 9.90 -21.30
N LYS A 1144 -21.32 11.22 -21.32
CA LYS A 1144 -20.99 11.95 -22.53
C LYS A 1144 -19.55 11.72 -23.01
N GLU A 1145 -18.58 11.77 -22.12
CA GLU A 1145 -17.17 11.82 -22.47
C GLU A 1145 -16.52 10.44 -22.63
N VAL A 1146 -16.97 9.45 -21.86
CA VAL A 1146 -16.40 8.08 -21.84
C VAL A 1146 -17.31 7.10 -22.58
N ILE A 1147 -18.62 7.10 -22.29
CA ILE A 1147 -19.60 6.23 -23.00
C ILE A 1147 -19.92 6.78 -24.40
N GLY A 1148 -19.81 8.09 -24.61
CA GLY A 1148 -19.99 8.71 -25.93
C GLY A 1148 -21.45 8.89 -26.35
N ALA A 1149 -22.36 8.98 -25.39
CA ALA A 1149 -23.79 9.18 -25.59
C ALA A 1149 -24.25 10.53 -25.04
N ASP A 1150 -25.02 11.29 -25.83
CA ASP A 1150 -25.61 12.59 -25.44
C ASP A 1150 -26.99 12.43 -24.76
N GLU A 1151 -27.42 11.21 -24.45
CA GLU A 1151 -28.68 10.92 -23.74
C GLU A 1151 -28.53 11.15 -22.22
N ILE A 1152 -29.66 11.18 -21.50
CA ILE A 1152 -29.65 11.30 -20.04
C ILE A 1152 -29.27 9.93 -19.44
N PRO A 1153 -28.18 9.82 -18.64
CA PRO A 1153 -27.79 8.55 -18.03
C PRO A 1153 -28.83 8.05 -17.00
N PRO A 1154 -29.00 6.73 -16.85
CA PRO A 1154 -29.81 6.15 -15.78
C PRO A 1154 -29.38 6.66 -14.39
N SER A 1155 -30.32 6.98 -13.52
CA SER A 1155 -30.02 7.49 -12.17
C SER A 1155 -29.45 6.44 -11.22
N GLN A 1156 -29.71 5.16 -11.48
CA GLN A 1156 -29.14 4.01 -10.77
C GLN A 1156 -28.13 3.28 -11.66
N CYS A 1157 -27.16 2.59 -11.05
CA CYS A 1157 -26.18 1.81 -11.78
C CYS A 1157 -26.75 0.45 -12.18
N VAL A 1158 -27.39 0.40 -13.36
CA VAL A 1158 -27.99 -0.81 -13.92
C VAL A 1158 -26.95 -1.77 -14.54
N PRO A 1159 -27.22 -3.08 -14.64
CA PRO A 1159 -26.27 -4.07 -15.16
C PRO A 1159 -25.65 -3.75 -16.51
N GLU A 1160 -26.35 -3.05 -17.40
CA GLU A 1160 -25.83 -2.65 -18.72
C GLU A 1160 -24.70 -1.62 -18.59
N ILE A 1161 -24.78 -0.70 -17.62
CA ILE A 1161 -23.73 0.27 -17.31
C ILE A 1161 -22.53 -0.45 -16.69
N THR A 1162 -22.77 -1.34 -15.72
CA THR A 1162 -21.72 -2.20 -15.15
C THR A 1162 -21.01 -3.00 -16.24
N HIS A 1163 -21.74 -3.69 -17.11
CA HIS A 1163 -21.19 -4.50 -18.19
C HIS A 1163 -20.35 -3.66 -19.17
N PHE A 1164 -20.80 -2.47 -19.56
CA PHE A 1164 -19.98 -1.55 -20.36
C PHE A 1164 -18.67 -1.19 -19.65
N ILE A 1165 -18.75 -0.84 -18.36
CA ILE A 1165 -17.60 -0.36 -17.60
C ILE A 1165 -16.61 -1.49 -17.32
N LEU A 1166 -17.05 -2.71 -17.01
CA LEU A 1166 -16.15 -3.86 -16.87
C LEU A 1166 -15.53 -4.24 -18.22
N ARG A 1167 -16.31 -4.16 -19.32
CA ARG A 1167 -15.86 -4.47 -20.69
C ARG A 1167 -14.65 -3.62 -21.12
N GLN A 1168 -14.70 -2.30 -20.98
CA GLN A 1168 -13.57 -1.44 -21.35
C GLN A 1168 -12.27 -1.76 -20.58
N HIS A 1169 -12.37 -2.27 -19.35
CA HIS A 1169 -11.21 -2.66 -18.53
C HIS A 1169 -10.66 -4.03 -18.96
N VAL A 1170 -11.51 -5.03 -19.27
CA VAL A 1170 -11.00 -6.30 -19.82
C VAL A 1170 -10.44 -6.11 -21.24
N GLU A 1171 -10.96 -5.19 -22.05
CA GLU A 1171 -10.40 -4.86 -23.37
C GLU A 1171 -9.09 -4.04 -23.31
N ALA A 1172 -8.74 -3.45 -22.16
CA ALA A 1172 -7.54 -2.62 -21.99
C ALA A 1172 -6.22 -3.37 -22.32
N PRO A 1173 -5.14 -2.68 -22.73
CA PRO A 1173 -3.84 -3.31 -22.97
C PRO A 1173 -3.14 -3.81 -21.69
N SER A 1174 -3.54 -3.31 -20.51
CA SER A 1174 -3.02 -3.68 -19.19
C SER A 1174 -2.90 -5.19 -18.96
N MET A 1175 -1.76 -5.65 -18.45
CA MET A 1175 -1.46 -7.05 -18.10
C MET A 1175 -2.56 -7.67 -17.23
N TRP A 1176 -3.05 -6.92 -16.23
CA TRP A 1176 -4.13 -7.36 -15.35
C TRP A 1176 -5.31 -6.39 -15.41
N ALA A 1177 -6.53 -6.94 -15.46
CA ALA A 1177 -7.76 -6.25 -15.09
C ALA A 1177 -8.27 -6.86 -13.79
N ILE A 1178 -8.33 -6.07 -12.70
CA ILE A 1178 -8.73 -6.56 -11.38
C ILE A 1178 -9.96 -5.78 -10.92
N PHE A 1179 -11.00 -6.49 -10.49
CA PHE A 1179 -12.29 -5.89 -10.12
C PHE A 1179 -12.63 -6.18 -8.66
N PRO A 1180 -13.05 -5.18 -7.86
CA PRO A 1180 -13.69 -5.44 -6.58
C PRO A 1180 -14.92 -6.34 -6.76
N LEU A 1181 -15.11 -7.32 -5.88
CA LEU A 1181 -16.21 -8.28 -6.00
C LEU A 1181 -17.58 -7.57 -6.07
N GLN A 1182 -17.77 -6.46 -5.36
CA GLN A 1182 -19.01 -5.66 -5.41
C GLN A 1182 -19.32 -5.14 -6.81
N ASP A 1183 -18.30 -4.69 -7.56
CA ASP A 1183 -18.47 -4.18 -8.92
C ASP A 1183 -18.85 -5.32 -9.90
N MET A 1184 -18.46 -6.56 -9.60
CA MET A 1184 -18.85 -7.75 -10.37
C MET A 1184 -20.27 -8.24 -10.03
N LEU A 1185 -20.69 -8.13 -8.76
CA LEU A 1185 -22.07 -8.43 -8.35
C LEU A 1185 -23.09 -7.50 -9.03
N ALA A 1186 -22.69 -6.26 -9.33
CA ALA A 1186 -23.52 -5.28 -10.04
C ALA A 1186 -23.81 -5.64 -11.52
N LEU A 1187 -23.34 -6.80 -12.03
CA LEU A 1187 -23.77 -7.40 -13.30
C LEU A 1187 -25.16 -8.05 -13.22
N LYS A 1188 -25.75 -8.22 -12.03
CA LYS A 1188 -27.04 -8.89 -11.84
C LYS A 1188 -27.90 -8.18 -10.79
N ASP A 1189 -29.11 -7.79 -11.15
CA ASP A 1189 -30.02 -7.03 -10.28
C ASP A 1189 -30.35 -7.74 -8.95
N GLU A 1190 -30.34 -9.08 -8.94
CA GLU A 1190 -30.55 -9.88 -7.74
C GLU A 1190 -29.53 -9.57 -6.62
N TYR A 1191 -28.33 -9.13 -7.00
CA TYR A 1191 -27.23 -8.78 -6.08
C TYR A 1191 -27.05 -7.26 -5.91
N THR A 1192 -28.02 -6.43 -6.34
CA THR A 1192 -28.00 -4.97 -6.14
C THR A 1192 -28.98 -4.48 -5.08
N THR A 1193 -29.60 -5.41 -4.32
CA THR A 1193 -30.63 -5.12 -3.31
C THR A 1193 -30.10 -4.36 -2.07
N ARG A 1194 -28.81 -4.43 -1.76
CA ARG A 1194 -28.16 -3.62 -0.71
C ARG A 1194 -27.98 -2.18 -1.24
N PRO A 1195 -28.28 -1.12 -0.45
CA PRO A 1195 -28.00 0.26 -0.83
C PRO A 1195 -26.51 0.45 -1.17
N ALA A 1196 -26.21 1.04 -2.33
CA ALA A 1196 -24.86 1.06 -2.89
C ALA A 1196 -23.81 1.69 -1.95
N THR A 1197 -24.17 2.74 -1.20
CA THR A 1197 -23.28 3.40 -0.23
C THR A 1197 -22.84 2.48 0.90
N GLU A 1198 -23.66 1.50 1.28
CA GLU A 1198 -23.34 0.50 2.32
C GLU A 1198 -22.44 -0.64 1.83
N GLU A 1199 -22.05 -0.65 0.56
CA GLU A 1199 -21.14 -1.64 -0.06
C GLU A 1199 -19.68 -1.15 -0.12
N THR A 1200 -19.47 0.11 0.27
CA THR A 1200 -18.16 0.77 0.34
C THR A 1200 -17.31 0.15 1.46
N ILE A 1201 -16.05 -0.15 1.17
CA ILE A 1201 -15.10 -0.77 2.12
C ILE A 1201 -14.47 0.27 3.04
N ASN A 1202 -14.10 1.44 2.51
CA ASN A 1202 -13.44 2.52 3.22
C ASN A 1202 -13.94 3.90 2.77
N ASP A 1203 -13.88 4.87 3.68
CA ASP A 1203 -13.92 6.30 3.39
C ASP A 1203 -12.59 6.90 3.86
N PRO A 1204 -11.63 7.19 2.95
CA PRO A 1204 -10.31 7.70 3.32
C PRO A 1204 -10.37 9.11 3.94
N THR A 1205 -11.50 9.83 3.85
CA THR A 1205 -11.69 11.11 4.54
C THR A 1205 -11.99 10.93 6.04
N ASN A 1206 -12.31 9.71 6.47
CA ASN A 1206 -12.51 9.34 7.86
C ASN A 1206 -11.34 8.49 8.38
N PRO A 1207 -10.36 9.06 9.11
CA PRO A 1207 -9.21 8.31 9.65
C PRO A 1207 -9.58 7.31 10.76
N LYS A 1208 -10.86 7.20 11.12
CA LYS A 1208 -11.42 6.16 12.00
C LYS A 1208 -12.61 5.44 11.33
N HIS A 1209 -12.54 5.21 10.03
CA HIS A 1209 -13.51 4.39 9.32
C HIS A 1209 -13.55 2.97 9.90
N TYR A 1210 -14.74 2.38 10.03
CA TYR A 1210 -14.90 1.01 10.54
C TYR A 1210 -14.99 0.04 9.36
N TRP A 1211 -13.92 -0.70 9.11
CA TRP A 1211 -13.74 -1.61 7.97
C TRP A 1211 -14.55 -2.91 8.13
N ARG A 1212 -15.89 -2.83 8.16
CA ARG A 1212 -16.76 -3.95 8.52
C ARG A 1212 -17.68 -4.47 7.41
N TYR A 1213 -17.54 -3.98 6.18
CA TYR A 1213 -18.37 -4.44 5.07
C TYR A 1213 -18.21 -5.95 4.86
N ARG A 1214 -19.31 -6.71 5.00
CA ARG A 1214 -19.40 -8.14 4.67
C ARG A 1214 -20.27 -8.32 3.43
N VAL A 1215 -19.79 -9.13 2.48
CA VAL A 1215 -20.49 -9.41 1.23
C VAL A 1215 -21.83 -10.05 1.54
N HIS A 1216 -22.89 -9.50 0.96
CA HIS A 1216 -24.26 -9.89 1.30
C HIS A 1216 -24.65 -11.27 0.73
N VAL A 1217 -23.88 -11.82 -0.21
CA VAL A 1217 -24.03 -13.14 -0.85
C VAL A 1217 -22.96 -14.12 -0.34
N THR A 1218 -23.33 -15.37 -0.05
CA THR A 1218 -22.36 -16.43 0.26
C THR A 1218 -21.61 -16.90 -0.99
N LEU A 1219 -20.34 -17.27 -0.85
CA LEU A 1219 -19.56 -17.92 -1.91
C LEU A 1219 -20.28 -19.18 -2.45
N ASP A 1220 -20.92 -19.95 -1.57
CA ASP A 1220 -21.71 -21.14 -1.91
C ASP A 1220 -22.89 -20.82 -2.85
N SER A 1221 -23.52 -19.66 -2.69
CA SER A 1221 -24.58 -19.19 -3.60
C SER A 1221 -23.99 -18.70 -4.93
N LEU A 1222 -22.86 -17.99 -4.89
CA LEU A 1222 -22.14 -17.55 -6.10
C LEU A 1222 -21.60 -18.74 -6.91
N MET A 1223 -21.23 -19.84 -6.27
CA MET A 1223 -20.86 -21.09 -6.94
C MET A 1223 -22.05 -21.74 -7.66
N LYS A 1224 -23.27 -21.58 -7.16
CA LYS A 1224 -24.51 -22.10 -7.76
C LYS A 1224 -25.02 -21.21 -8.92
N ASP A 1225 -24.64 -19.94 -8.98
CA ASP A 1225 -25.03 -19.03 -10.06
C ASP A 1225 -24.18 -19.25 -11.33
N THR A 1226 -24.72 -20.01 -12.28
CA THR A 1226 -24.07 -20.23 -13.58
C THR A 1226 -24.17 -19.03 -14.53
N ASP A 1227 -25.19 -18.19 -14.37
CA ASP A 1227 -25.46 -17.04 -15.25
C ASP A 1227 -24.41 -15.94 -15.06
N LEU A 1228 -24.20 -15.52 -13.81
CA LEU A 1228 -23.16 -14.55 -13.45
C LEU A 1228 -21.76 -15.05 -13.84
N LYS A 1229 -21.41 -16.30 -13.49
CA LYS A 1229 -20.12 -16.89 -13.84
C LYS A 1229 -19.89 -16.94 -15.35
N SER A 1230 -20.93 -17.29 -16.13
CA SER A 1230 -20.85 -17.30 -17.61
C SER A 1230 -20.68 -15.89 -18.20
N THR A 1231 -21.38 -14.89 -17.66
CA THR A 1231 -21.28 -13.48 -18.08
C THR A 1231 -19.86 -12.94 -17.87
N ILE A 1232 -19.28 -13.19 -16.69
CA ILE A 1232 -17.89 -12.81 -16.38
C ILE A 1232 -16.91 -13.55 -17.32
N LYS A 1233 -17.08 -14.86 -17.48
CA LYS A 1233 -16.20 -15.68 -18.33
C LYS A 1233 -16.24 -15.24 -19.80
N ASN A 1234 -17.41 -14.85 -20.29
CA ASN A 1234 -17.60 -14.31 -21.63
C ASN A 1234 -16.87 -12.97 -21.79
N LEU A 1235 -17.02 -12.02 -20.83
CA LEU A 1235 -16.28 -10.76 -20.82
C LEU A 1235 -14.75 -10.97 -20.89
N VAL A 1236 -14.21 -11.88 -20.06
CA VAL A 1236 -12.76 -12.14 -20.01
C VAL A 1236 -12.29 -12.80 -21.31
N SER A 1237 -12.94 -13.88 -21.74
CA SER A 1237 -12.51 -14.64 -22.93
C SER A 1237 -12.67 -13.86 -24.24
N SER A 1238 -13.77 -13.10 -24.42
CA SER A 1238 -13.98 -12.31 -25.64
C SER A 1238 -12.99 -11.15 -25.81
N SER A 1239 -12.43 -10.65 -24.71
CA SER A 1239 -11.39 -9.60 -24.74
C SER A 1239 -10.00 -10.11 -25.14
N GLY A 1240 -9.84 -11.42 -25.33
CA GLY A 1240 -8.55 -12.06 -25.58
C GLY A 1240 -7.62 -12.03 -24.36
N ARG A 1241 -8.19 -12.09 -23.14
CA ARG A 1241 -7.46 -12.42 -21.91
C ARG A 1241 -7.46 -13.94 -21.71
N SER A 1242 -6.39 -14.46 -21.14
CA SER A 1242 -6.29 -15.85 -20.73
C SER A 1242 -7.33 -16.19 -19.67
N VAL A 1243 -7.81 -17.42 -19.70
CA VAL A 1243 -8.73 -18.00 -18.71
C VAL A 1243 -8.12 -19.31 -18.16
N PRO A 1244 -8.33 -19.65 -16.88
CA PRO A 1244 -7.86 -20.92 -16.32
C PRO A 1244 -8.37 -22.13 -17.09
N ALA A 1245 -7.51 -23.14 -17.24
CA ALA A 1245 -7.89 -24.42 -17.84
C ALA A 1245 -8.74 -25.22 -16.83
N GLY A 1246 -9.98 -25.55 -17.21
CA GLY A 1246 -10.83 -26.44 -16.43
C GLY A 1246 -10.33 -27.89 -16.46
N GLU A 1247 -10.45 -28.59 -15.34
CA GLU A 1247 -9.98 -29.99 -15.18
C GLU A 1247 -10.67 -30.98 -16.15
N ASP A 1248 -11.87 -30.66 -16.64
CA ASP A 1248 -12.65 -31.48 -17.58
C ASP A 1248 -12.03 -31.64 -18.98
N ASN A 1249 -11.08 -30.78 -19.38
CA ASN A 1249 -10.50 -30.84 -20.73
C ASN A 1249 -9.66 -32.11 -20.99
N ASN A 1250 -9.28 -32.87 -19.95
CA ASN A 1250 -8.60 -34.15 -20.11
C ASN A 1250 -9.53 -35.30 -20.53
N ASN A 1251 -10.86 -35.19 -20.30
CA ASN A 1251 -11.81 -36.23 -20.69
C ASN A 1251 -12.34 -36.09 -22.13
N LYS A 1252 -12.26 -34.90 -22.74
CA LYS A 1252 -12.71 -34.69 -24.14
C LYS A 1252 -11.70 -35.13 -25.22
N LYS A 1253 -10.50 -35.58 -24.85
CA LYS A 1253 -9.47 -36.06 -25.78
C LYS A 1253 -9.53 -37.55 -26.14
N GLN A 1254 -10.58 -38.28 -25.72
CA GLN A 1254 -10.81 -39.68 -26.11
C GLN A 1254 -11.93 -39.89 -27.12
N GLU A 1255 -12.66 -38.85 -27.53
CA GLU A 1255 -13.72 -38.92 -28.56
C GLU A 1255 -13.61 -37.75 -29.56
N SER A 1256 -12.50 -37.67 -30.31
CA SER A 1256 -12.36 -36.85 -31.52
C SER A 1256 -11.32 -37.42 -32.49
#